data_AF-A0AAJ0H2U0-F1
#
_entry.id   AF-A0AAJ0H2U0-F1
#
_cell.length_a   1.000
_cell.length_b   1.000
_cell.length_c   1.000
_cell.angle_alpha   90.00
_cell.angle_beta   90.00
_cell.angle_gamma   90.00
#
_symmetry.space_group_name_H-M   'P 1'
#
loop_
_entity.id
_entity.type
_entity.pdbx_description
1 polymer ?
#
loop_
_entity_poly.entity_id
_entity_poly.type
_entity_poly.pdbx_seq_one_letter_code
_entity_poly.pdbx_strand_id
1 'polypeptide(L)'
;MAFAVVDQTVPGSPILLPNGARIFNRLLDFLRKQYVRYGFQEVITPTIYKKALWATSGHLENYADDMYTVTGASHSHDEATEGGEGEEYGLKPMNCPGHCLIFASKKRSYRDLPIRYADFSPLHRNEISGALSGLTRVRRFHQDDGHIFCRPSQIADEVSKTLDFVRLSYGVLGLGPYRLVLSTRPEKYIGSEVEWEEAEKALKKALHGSGNPFTVNEGDGAFYGPKIDIILKDSDGKEHQTATIQLDFQLPKRFNLEYMAPAPQLEIRGETTNDPELLAEYGLVRPVLIHRAVLGSAERLMALLIERYNGKWPFWLNPRQAVIITVNDQEHVLEWARQMHRLFLGLPDDHQPPSYNHGYAPTGLAIDFDDSPRTVGAKVAEAKAKGYGLIITIGPRDVAAKTVSVNASGLSTDAGDSQQRTGGMERRTSSMAPEEALQFMLDKVNTSTKYHTYNAMDLTNPSDPPPDYITAARSHGIHLRQSAPIRKGPYPLELPILTYLRSKRVILASASPRRKALLTQLGLSDFEVWPSSDPEDLDKKSHTPEEYVAATAQRKCLAVYQAVLDKQQEQPQDSSANEPNPRQHEDPAVVIAADTIIATRSGQILEKPRSEADHVRMLKHLRDTVQHRVLTCVCVLAPKADASHPGYEMASHVEHTSVYFAGAEDGLPDDVIESYVRTREGADKAGGYALQGVGGMVLIEKVEGSVDNVIGLPVRKCLQLCEKVVFRQGEEEGEESD
;
A
#
# COMPACT_ATOMS: atom_id res chain seq x y z
N MET A 1 -18.54 -11.75 -28.22
CA MET A 1 -18.80 -10.39 -27.71
C MET A 1 -17.65 -9.49 -28.14
N ALA A 2 -17.92 -8.29 -28.68
CA ALA A 2 -16.84 -7.40 -29.14
C ALA A 2 -16.26 -6.61 -27.95
N PHE A 3 -14.96 -6.76 -27.71
CA PHE A 3 -14.22 -6.06 -26.64
C PHE A 3 -13.30 -4.97 -27.19
N ALA A 4 -12.80 -5.15 -28.40
CA ALA A 4 -11.97 -4.19 -29.11
C ALA A 4 -12.23 -4.27 -30.62
N VAL A 5 -11.87 -3.20 -31.33
CA VAL A 5 -11.80 -3.15 -32.79
C VAL A 5 -10.32 -3.12 -33.20
N VAL A 6 -9.96 -3.96 -34.17
CA VAL A 6 -8.66 -3.94 -34.84
C VAL A 6 -8.90 -3.34 -36.22
N ASP A 7 -8.40 -2.12 -36.43
CA ASP A 7 -8.60 -1.36 -37.66
C ASP A 7 -7.29 -1.30 -38.46
N GLN A 8 -7.39 -1.34 -39.80
CA GLN A 8 -6.24 -1.33 -40.69
C GLN A 8 -5.48 0.02 -40.68
N THR A 9 -6.13 1.10 -40.27
CA THR A 9 -5.51 2.44 -40.13
C THR A 9 -4.62 2.55 -38.88
N VAL A 10 -4.83 1.68 -37.89
CA VAL A 10 -4.07 1.64 -36.62
C VAL A 10 -3.60 0.21 -36.30
N PRO A 11 -2.83 -0.44 -37.20
CA PRO A 11 -2.45 -1.83 -37.06
C PRO A 11 -1.63 -2.03 -35.77
N GLY A 12 -2.02 -3.01 -34.96
CA GLY A 12 -1.37 -3.32 -33.68
C GLY A 12 -1.71 -2.36 -32.55
N SER A 13 -2.66 -1.44 -32.72
CA SER A 13 -3.12 -0.51 -31.69
C SER A 13 -4.63 -0.69 -31.48
N PRO A 14 -5.05 -1.65 -30.63
CA PRO A 14 -6.47 -1.99 -30.49
C PRO A 14 -7.30 -0.85 -29.89
N ILE A 15 -8.47 -0.59 -30.48
CA ILE A 15 -9.44 0.37 -29.95
C ILE A 15 -10.38 -0.36 -29.00
N LEU A 16 -10.26 -0.09 -27.69
CA LEU A 16 -11.10 -0.73 -26.68
C LEU A 16 -12.53 -0.18 -26.73
N LEU A 17 -13.49 -1.07 -26.94
CA LEU A 17 -14.92 -0.76 -26.86
C LEU A 17 -15.35 -0.65 -25.38
N PRO A 18 -16.53 -0.09 -25.06
CA PRO A 18 -16.94 0.13 -23.67
C PRO A 18 -16.81 -1.09 -22.74
N ASN A 19 -17.13 -2.29 -23.23
CA ASN A 19 -16.98 -3.52 -22.44
C ASN A 19 -15.51 -3.92 -22.23
N GLY A 20 -14.66 -3.75 -23.24
CA GLY A 20 -13.21 -3.99 -23.09
C GLY A 20 -12.58 -2.97 -22.15
N ALA A 21 -12.96 -1.69 -22.27
CA ALA A 21 -12.50 -0.62 -21.37
C ALA A 21 -12.90 -0.87 -19.91
N ARG A 22 -14.12 -1.39 -19.65
CA ARG A 22 -14.55 -1.79 -18.29
C ARG A 22 -13.64 -2.87 -17.70
N ILE A 23 -13.33 -3.92 -18.47
CA ILE A 23 -12.42 -5.00 -18.02
C ILE A 23 -11.03 -4.41 -17.75
N PHE A 24 -10.50 -3.66 -18.71
CA PHE A 24 -9.19 -3.03 -18.63
C PHE A 24 -9.04 -2.18 -17.36
N ASN A 25 -9.97 -1.26 -17.12
CA ASN A 25 -9.93 -0.37 -15.94
C ASN A 25 -10.03 -1.15 -14.62
N ARG A 26 -10.85 -2.21 -14.57
CA ARG A 26 -10.98 -3.03 -13.36
C ARG A 26 -9.71 -3.81 -13.04
N LEU A 27 -8.98 -4.27 -14.06
CA LEU A 27 -7.66 -4.89 -13.87
C LEU A 27 -6.66 -3.88 -13.31
N LEU A 28 -6.63 -2.66 -13.84
CA LEU A 28 -5.79 -1.58 -13.33
C LEU A 28 -6.15 -1.22 -11.89
N ASP A 29 -7.43 -1.03 -11.59
CA ASP A 29 -7.90 -0.70 -10.24
C ASP A 29 -7.61 -1.82 -9.24
N PHE A 30 -7.69 -3.09 -9.67
CA PHE A 30 -7.27 -4.23 -8.87
C PHE A 30 -5.78 -4.15 -8.54
N LEU A 31 -4.92 -3.92 -9.54
CA LEU A 31 -3.48 -3.81 -9.32
C LEU A 31 -3.09 -2.59 -8.48
N ARG A 32 -3.72 -1.43 -8.68
CA ARG A 32 -3.50 -0.23 -7.86
C ARG A 32 -3.77 -0.48 -6.38
N LYS A 33 -4.81 -1.27 -6.06
CA LYS A 33 -5.06 -1.70 -4.67
C LYS A 33 -3.94 -2.61 -4.16
N GLN A 34 -3.39 -3.49 -5.00
CA GLN A 34 -2.26 -4.32 -4.61
C GLN A 34 -0.97 -3.52 -4.48
N TYR A 35 -0.77 -2.45 -5.26
CA TYR A 35 0.41 -1.58 -5.13
C TYR A 35 0.53 -0.99 -3.74
N VAL A 36 -0.59 -0.59 -3.12
CA VAL A 36 -0.61 -0.13 -1.73
C VAL A 36 -0.10 -1.24 -0.79
N ARG A 37 -0.62 -2.47 -0.95
CA ARG A 37 -0.23 -3.64 -0.13
C ARG A 37 1.25 -4.00 -0.26
N TYR A 38 1.80 -3.91 -1.47
CA TYR A 38 3.20 -4.26 -1.76
C TYR A 38 4.16 -3.05 -1.70
N GLY A 39 3.68 -1.88 -1.27
CA GLY A 39 4.50 -0.68 -1.08
C GLY A 39 5.03 -0.06 -2.37
N PHE A 40 4.28 -0.16 -3.47
CA PHE A 40 4.55 0.51 -4.74
C PHE A 40 3.94 1.91 -4.79
N GLN A 41 4.66 2.83 -5.42
CA GLN A 41 4.22 4.20 -5.69
C GLN A 41 4.00 4.35 -7.19
N GLU A 42 2.75 4.57 -7.60
CA GLU A 42 2.44 4.82 -9.00
C GLU A 42 2.97 6.19 -9.43
N VAL A 43 3.68 6.24 -10.55
CA VAL A 43 4.21 7.44 -11.18
C VAL A 43 3.70 7.54 -12.62
N ILE A 44 3.71 8.76 -13.16
CA ILE A 44 3.35 9.03 -14.55
C ILE A 44 4.57 9.66 -15.22
N THR A 45 5.04 9.05 -16.30
CA THR A 45 6.23 9.50 -17.03
C THR A 45 5.90 9.87 -18.48
N PRO A 46 6.67 10.80 -19.11
CA PRO A 46 6.47 11.16 -20.50
C PRO A 46 6.44 9.95 -21.46
N THR A 47 5.78 10.12 -22.60
CA THR A 47 5.77 9.09 -23.67
C THR A 47 6.89 9.32 -24.69
N ILE A 48 7.37 10.55 -24.82
CA ILE A 48 8.41 10.97 -25.77
C ILE A 48 9.63 11.44 -24.99
N TYR A 49 10.82 11.00 -25.40
CA TYR A 49 12.11 11.46 -24.84
C TYR A 49 13.10 11.85 -25.95
N LYS A 50 14.23 12.47 -25.59
CA LYS A 50 15.34 12.75 -26.52
C LYS A 50 16.18 11.50 -26.77
N LYS A 51 16.66 11.31 -28.01
CA LYS A 51 17.42 10.11 -28.44
C LYS A 51 18.58 9.75 -27.50
N ALA A 52 19.22 10.79 -26.96
CA ALA A 52 20.29 10.68 -25.97
C ALA A 52 19.92 9.83 -24.74
N LEU A 53 18.67 9.85 -24.25
CA LEU A 53 18.27 9.05 -23.09
C LEU A 53 18.41 7.54 -23.34
N TRP A 54 18.08 7.09 -24.56
CA TRP A 54 18.17 5.68 -24.92
C TRP A 54 19.59 5.24 -25.25
N ALA A 55 20.44 6.17 -25.71
CA ALA A 55 21.88 5.93 -25.79
C ALA A 55 22.48 5.78 -24.39
N THR A 56 22.13 6.67 -23.45
CA THR A 56 22.53 6.54 -22.05
C THR A 56 22.08 5.21 -21.46
N SER A 57 20.85 4.78 -21.70
CA SER A 57 20.35 3.50 -21.19
C SER A 57 20.89 2.27 -21.93
N GLY A 58 21.57 2.43 -23.06
CA GLY A 58 22.04 1.35 -23.94
C GLY A 58 20.95 0.67 -24.77
N HIS A 59 19.72 1.18 -24.73
CA HIS A 59 18.61 0.64 -25.51
C HIS A 59 18.69 1.04 -26.98
N LEU A 60 19.33 2.18 -27.30
CA LEU A 60 19.52 2.57 -28.68
C LEU A 60 20.41 1.56 -29.43
N GLU A 61 21.46 1.05 -28.78
CA GLU A 61 22.35 0.04 -29.39
C GLU A 61 21.66 -1.32 -29.62
N ASN A 62 20.71 -1.69 -28.76
CA ASN A 62 20.17 -3.06 -28.68
C ASN A 62 18.70 -3.19 -29.11
N TYR A 63 17.98 -2.07 -29.23
CA TYR A 63 16.50 -2.05 -29.38
C TYR A 63 16.00 -1.01 -30.40
N ALA A 64 16.90 -0.32 -31.12
CA ALA A 64 16.52 0.75 -32.06
C ALA A 64 15.56 0.30 -33.16
N ASP A 65 15.75 -0.91 -33.71
CA ASP A 65 14.91 -1.43 -34.80
C ASP A 65 13.44 -1.63 -34.36
N ASP A 66 13.23 -1.84 -33.06
CA ASP A 66 11.92 -2.02 -32.43
C ASP A 66 11.34 -0.72 -31.86
N MET A 67 11.95 0.43 -32.13
CA MET A 67 11.52 1.75 -31.63
C MET A 67 10.86 2.60 -32.72
N TYR A 68 9.90 3.44 -32.31
CA TYR A 68 9.38 4.51 -33.15
C TYR A 68 10.14 5.81 -32.90
N THR A 69 10.63 6.43 -33.97
CA THR A 69 11.22 7.77 -33.96
C THR A 69 10.13 8.84 -34.10
N VAL A 70 10.30 9.96 -33.41
CA VAL A 70 9.44 11.14 -33.48
C VAL A 70 10.27 12.32 -33.98
N THR A 71 9.78 13.00 -35.03
CA THR A 71 10.41 14.19 -35.61
C THR A 71 9.53 15.41 -35.38
N GLY A 72 10.13 16.54 -35.02
CA GLY A 72 9.43 17.82 -34.88
C GLY A 72 8.92 18.34 -36.23
N ALA A 73 7.81 19.09 -36.22
CA ALA A 73 7.21 19.68 -37.42
C ALA A 73 7.69 21.11 -37.72
N SER A 74 8.52 21.72 -36.87
CA SER A 74 8.97 23.10 -37.12
C SER A 74 10.14 23.14 -38.11
N HIS A 75 9.94 23.90 -39.20
CA HIS A 75 10.99 24.28 -40.15
C HIS A 75 11.95 25.36 -39.59
N SER A 76 11.95 25.59 -38.27
CA SER A 76 12.71 26.66 -37.62
C SER A 76 14.05 26.19 -37.03
N HIS A 77 14.45 24.95 -37.32
CA HIS A 77 15.73 24.37 -36.89
C HIS A 77 16.68 24.08 -38.07
N ASP A 78 16.48 24.77 -39.21
CA ASP A 78 17.43 24.76 -40.34
C ASP A 78 18.72 25.55 -40.05
N GLU A 79 18.81 26.26 -38.91
CA GLU A 79 20.10 26.72 -38.41
C GLU A 79 20.73 25.61 -37.57
N ALA A 80 21.45 24.75 -38.30
CA ALA A 80 22.52 23.94 -37.75
C ALA A 80 23.36 24.79 -36.80
N THR A 81 23.20 24.57 -35.50
CA THR A 81 24.29 24.81 -34.56
C THR A 81 25.49 24.04 -35.09
N GLU A 82 26.66 24.68 -35.16
CA GLU A 82 27.92 24.03 -35.53
C GLU A 82 28.12 22.79 -34.63
N GLY A 83 27.73 21.61 -35.16
CA GLY A 83 27.50 20.40 -34.37
C GLY A 83 26.45 19.44 -34.96
N GLY A 84 25.54 19.89 -35.81
CA GLY A 84 24.85 19.03 -36.80
C GLY A 84 23.92 17.92 -36.27
N GLU A 85 23.31 18.05 -35.09
CA GLU A 85 22.27 17.11 -34.64
C GLU A 85 20.95 17.86 -34.40
N GLY A 86 19.98 17.69 -35.30
CA GLY A 86 18.59 18.01 -34.99
C GLY A 86 18.16 17.15 -33.80
N GLU A 87 17.37 17.70 -32.88
CA GLU A 87 16.93 16.94 -31.71
C GLU A 87 15.99 15.80 -32.14
N GLU A 88 16.52 14.60 -32.30
CA GLU A 88 15.74 13.39 -32.58
C GLU A 88 15.06 12.89 -31.30
N TYR A 89 13.78 12.54 -31.41
CA TYR A 89 12.99 12.01 -30.32
C TYR A 89 12.51 10.59 -30.65
N GLY A 90 11.99 9.89 -29.65
CA GLY A 90 11.42 8.55 -29.80
C GLY A 90 10.25 8.31 -28.85
N LEU A 91 9.34 7.40 -29.22
CA LEU A 91 8.34 6.88 -28.30
C LEU A 91 8.99 5.86 -27.39
N LYS A 92 8.67 5.87 -26.09
CA LYS A 92 9.22 4.91 -25.15
C LYS A 92 8.77 3.46 -25.45
N PRO A 93 9.70 2.50 -25.59
CA PRO A 93 9.37 1.07 -25.69
C PRO A 93 9.31 0.36 -24.33
N MET A 94 9.80 1.01 -23.26
CA MET A 94 9.69 0.62 -21.84
C MET A 94 9.82 1.84 -20.91
N ASN A 95 9.48 1.68 -19.63
CA ASN A 95 9.51 2.80 -18.66
C ASN A 95 10.84 2.93 -17.89
N CYS A 96 11.71 1.93 -17.90
CA CYS A 96 12.90 1.89 -17.03
C CYS A 96 13.78 3.15 -17.07
N PRO A 97 14.10 3.78 -18.22
CA PRO A 97 14.99 4.95 -18.23
C PRO A 97 14.33 6.16 -17.55
N GLY A 98 13.01 6.32 -17.70
CA GLY A 98 12.26 7.38 -17.01
C GLY A 98 12.27 7.21 -15.49
N HIS A 99 12.22 5.97 -15.00
CA HIS A 99 12.25 5.68 -13.55
C HIS A 99 13.65 5.90 -12.97
N CYS A 100 14.72 5.65 -13.75
CA CYS A 100 16.08 6.03 -13.38
C CYS A 100 16.22 7.55 -13.19
N LEU A 101 15.59 8.37 -14.06
CA LEU A 101 15.57 9.83 -13.89
C LEU A 101 14.87 10.25 -12.58
N ILE A 102 13.76 9.58 -12.22
CA ILE A 102 13.06 9.84 -10.95
C ILE A 102 13.96 9.47 -9.76
N PHE A 103 14.65 8.33 -9.81
CA PHE A 103 15.60 7.95 -8.75
C PHE A 103 16.67 9.02 -8.59
N ALA A 104 17.32 9.40 -9.69
CA ALA A 104 18.42 10.37 -9.76
C ALA A 104 18.02 11.80 -9.35
N SER A 105 16.72 12.15 -9.43
CA SER A 105 16.22 13.49 -9.11
C SER A 105 16.43 13.92 -7.65
N LYS A 106 16.76 12.99 -6.75
CA LYS A 106 16.99 13.25 -5.32
C LYS A 106 18.18 12.44 -4.82
N LYS A 107 18.92 13.01 -3.86
CA LYS A 107 19.90 12.25 -3.06
C LYS A 107 19.16 11.19 -2.26
N ARG A 108 19.68 9.96 -2.23
CA ARG A 108 19.07 8.81 -1.57
C ARG A 108 19.96 8.30 -0.43
N SER A 109 19.36 7.90 0.67
CA SER A 109 20.00 7.13 1.74
C SER A 109 19.62 5.67 1.62
N TYR A 110 20.47 4.76 2.14
CA TYR A 110 20.14 3.33 2.28
C TYR A 110 18.79 3.10 3.00
N ARG A 111 18.37 4.04 3.87
CA ARG A 111 17.10 4.01 4.61
C ARG A 111 15.87 4.27 3.74
N ASP A 112 16.05 4.91 2.59
CA ASP A 112 14.96 5.14 1.63
C ASP A 112 14.65 3.87 0.82
N LEU A 113 15.57 2.90 0.79
CA LEU A 113 15.46 1.69 -0.01
C LEU A 113 14.82 0.54 0.79
N PRO A 114 13.89 -0.23 0.18
CA PRO A 114 13.63 -0.28 -1.26
C PRO A 114 12.60 0.76 -1.73
N ILE A 115 12.91 1.42 -2.85
CA ILE A 115 11.99 2.31 -3.56
C ILE A 115 11.32 1.51 -4.67
N ARG A 116 9.99 1.56 -4.77
CA ARG A 116 9.22 0.78 -5.75
C ARG A 116 8.34 1.70 -6.59
N TYR A 117 8.71 1.93 -7.84
CA TYR A 117 7.87 2.67 -8.78
C TYR A 117 7.02 1.73 -9.62
N ALA A 118 5.78 2.11 -9.87
CA ALA A 118 4.88 1.45 -10.81
C ALA A 118 4.39 2.46 -11.86
N ASP A 119 4.21 2.03 -13.12
CA ASP A 119 3.82 2.94 -14.21
C ASP A 119 2.98 2.21 -15.26
N PHE A 120 1.81 2.78 -15.56
CA PHE A 120 0.86 2.27 -16.54
C PHE A 120 0.79 3.11 -17.81
N SER A 121 1.73 4.03 -18.01
CA SER A 121 1.79 4.80 -19.25
C SER A 121 1.93 3.90 -20.47
N PRO A 122 1.35 4.30 -21.62
CA PRO A 122 1.41 3.49 -22.84
C PRO A 122 2.85 3.36 -23.35
N LEU A 123 3.20 2.15 -23.77
CA LEU A 123 4.46 1.78 -24.40
C LEU A 123 4.24 1.47 -25.87
N HIS A 124 5.27 1.73 -26.69
CA HIS A 124 5.21 1.53 -28.13
C HIS A 124 6.42 0.72 -28.61
N ARG A 125 6.17 -0.38 -29.32
CA ARG A 125 7.19 -1.20 -29.97
C ARG A 125 6.83 -1.40 -31.44
N ASN A 126 7.82 -1.27 -32.31
CA ASN A 126 7.65 -1.37 -33.76
C ASN A 126 7.61 -2.83 -34.23
N GLU A 127 6.63 -3.58 -33.74
CA GLU A 127 6.43 -4.98 -34.13
C GLU A 127 6.14 -5.12 -35.62
N ILE A 128 6.77 -6.12 -36.25
CA ILE A 128 6.60 -6.42 -37.67
C ILE A 128 5.12 -6.74 -37.93
N SER A 129 4.54 -6.15 -38.98
CA SER A 129 3.10 -6.22 -39.26
C SER A 129 2.55 -7.66 -39.33
N GLY A 130 3.34 -8.62 -39.83
CA GLY A 130 2.96 -10.03 -39.92
C GLY A 130 2.90 -10.78 -38.59
N ALA A 131 3.47 -10.22 -37.52
CA ALA A 131 3.46 -10.82 -36.18
C ALA A 131 2.28 -10.33 -35.32
N LEU A 132 1.57 -9.27 -35.75
CA LEU A 132 0.47 -8.68 -34.99
C LEU A 132 -0.71 -9.64 -34.89
N SER A 133 -1.29 -9.76 -33.69
CA SER A 133 -2.42 -10.66 -33.44
C SER A 133 -3.31 -10.12 -32.34
N GLY A 134 -4.51 -9.67 -32.72
CA GLY A 134 -5.57 -9.24 -31.81
C GLY A 134 -5.07 -8.34 -30.67
N LEU A 135 -5.14 -8.85 -29.44
CA LEU A 135 -4.60 -8.22 -28.22
C LEU A 135 -3.34 -8.90 -27.68
N THR A 136 -2.91 -10.04 -28.26
CA THR A 136 -1.80 -10.85 -27.72
C THR A 136 -0.43 -10.34 -28.18
N ARG A 137 -0.35 -9.77 -29.39
CA ARG A 137 0.84 -9.12 -29.95
C ARG A 137 0.45 -7.82 -30.64
N VAL A 138 0.86 -6.71 -30.03
CA VAL A 138 0.43 -5.34 -30.34
C VAL A 138 1.63 -4.40 -30.38
N ARG A 139 1.49 -3.27 -31.07
CA ARG A 139 2.47 -2.18 -31.13
C ARG A 139 2.32 -1.21 -29.97
N ARG A 140 1.10 -1.02 -29.48
CA ARG A 140 0.78 -0.13 -28.36
C ARG A 140 0.14 -0.93 -27.24
N PHE A 141 0.71 -0.84 -26.04
CA PHE A 141 0.26 -1.61 -24.88
C PHE A 141 0.51 -0.88 -23.57
N HIS A 142 -0.14 -1.33 -22.50
CA HIS A 142 0.13 -0.87 -21.15
C HIS A 142 0.63 -2.04 -20.32
N GLN A 143 1.87 -1.95 -19.89
CA GLN A 143 2.46 -2.93 -18.98
C GLN A 143 2.18 -2.52 -17.53
N ASP A 144 1.96 -3.49 -16.65
CA ASP A 144 1.93 -3.24 -15.20
C ASP A 144 3.34 -3.11 -14.62
N ASP A 145 4.10 -2.21 -15.24
CA ASP A 145 5.54 -2.12 -15.15
C ASP A 145 5.94 -1.64 -13.76
N GLY A 146 6.87 -2.36 -13.14
CA GLY A 146 7.38 -2.06 -11.81
C GLY A 146 8.90 -2.06 -11.78
N HIS A 147 9.48 -1.05 -11.13
CA HIS A 147 10.92 -0.90 -10.96
C HIS A 147 11.24 -0.73 -9.47
N ILE A 148 11.95 -1.71 -8.92
CA ILE A 148 12.37 -1.73 -7.51
C ILE A 148 13.85 -1.38 -7.45
N PHE A 149 14.18 -0.24 -6.84
CA PHE A 149 15.55 0.13 -6.51
C PHE A 149 15.82 -0.34 -5.08
N CYS A 150 16.66 -1.35 -4.93
CA CYS A 150 16.93 -2.00 -3.65
C CYS A 150 18.43 -2.15 -3.38
N ARG A 151 18.76 -2.40 -2.13
CA ARG A 151 20.13 -2.73 -1.69
C ARG A 151 20.44 -4.18 -2.10
N PRO A 152 21.69 -4.57 -2.36
CA PRO A 152 22.03 -5.95 -2.71
C PRO A 152 21.52 -6.98 -1.69
N SER A 153 21.55 -6.64 -0.39
CA SER A 153 21.02 -7.48 0.69
C SER A 153 19.50 -7.71 0.65
N GLN A 154 18.75 -6.85 -0.06
CA GLN A 154 17.28 -6.88 -0.13
C GLN A 154 16.75 -7.68 -1.34
N ILE A 155 17.61 -8.13 -2.26
CA ILE A 155 17.18 -8.79 -3.51
C ILE A 155 16.26 -9.98 -3.24
N ALA A 156 16.63 -10.86 -2.31
CA ALA A 156 15.88 -12.08 -2.04
C ALA A 156 14.45 -11.78 -1.53
N ASP A 157 14.32 -10.81 -0.61
CA ASP A 157 13.03 -10.41 -0.04
C ASP A 157 12.13 -9.76 -1.10
N GLU A 158 12.70 -8.93 -1.98
CA GLU A 158 11.93 -8.24 -3.02
C GLU A 158 11.49 -9.18 -4.15
N VAL A 159 12.32 -10.16 -4.51
CA VAL A 159 11.93 -11.24 -5.43
C VAL A 159 10.82 -12.09 -4.80
N SER A 160 10.94 -12.48 -3.53
CA SER A 160 9.92 -13.26 -2.82
C SER A 160 8.57 -12.54 -2.78
N LYS A 161 8.55 -11.26 -2.37
CA LYS A 161 7.33 -10.43 -2.37
C LYS A 161 6.70 -10.30 -3.75
N THR A 162 7.52 -10.23 -4.80
CA THR A 162 7.02 -10.14 -6.17
C THR A 162 6.42 -11.47 -6.64
N LEU A 163 7.02 -12.61 -6.30
CA LEU A 163 6.44 -13.94 -6.54
C LEU A 163 5.09 -14.11 -5.80
N ASP A 164 5.01 -13.64 -4.57
CA ASP A 164 3.75 -13.61 -3.81
C ASP A 164 2.68 -12.75 -4.48
N PHE A 165 3.06 -11.61 -5.03
CA PHE A 165 2.16 -10.74 -5.77
C PHE A 165 1.65 -11.42 -7.05
N VAL A 166 2.51 -12.13 -7.78
CA VAL A 166 2.10 -12.95 -8.94
C VAL A 166 1.11 -14.03 -8.51
N ARG A 167 1.43 -14.79 -7.47
CA ARG A 167 0.56 -15.87 -6.94
C ARG A 167 -0.83 -15.34 -6.58
N LEU A 168 -0.90 -14.24 -5.84
CA LEU A 168 -2.16 -13.61 -5.44
C LEU A 168 -2.97 -13.15 -6.65
N SER A 169 -2.32 -12.46 -7.58
CA SER A 169 -2.99 -11.90 -8.76
C SER A 169 -3.53 -13.01 -9.65
N TYR A 170 -2.75 -14.08 -9.86
CA TYR A 170 -3.16 -15.19 -10.70
C TYR A 170 -4.26 -16.01 -10.04
N GLY A 171 -4.20 -16.20 -8.72
CA GLY A 171 -5.31 -16.76 -7.96
C GLY A 171 -6.61 -15.97 -8.18
N VAL A 172 -6.63 -14.67 -7.91
CA VAL A 172 -7.84 -13.84 -8.07
C VAL A 172 -8.37 -13.83 -9.51
N LEU A 173 -7.46 -13.87 -10.50
CA LEU A 173 -7.82 -13.93 -11.91
C LEU A 173 -8.16 -15.35 -12.39
N GLY A 174 -8.06 -16.35 -11.52
CA GLY A 174 -8.23 -17.76 -11.82
C GLY A 174 -7.16 -18.33 -12.76
N LEU A 175 -6.05 -17.64 -13.02
CA LEU A 175 -5.01 -18.07 -13.93
C LEU A 175 -4.13 -19.16 -13.29
N GLY A 176 -3.86 -20.24 -14.04
CA GLY A 176 -3.01 -21.33 -13.59
C GLY A 176 -3.47 -22.71 -14.09
N PRO A 177 -2.62 -23.75 -13.95
CA PRO A 177 -1.28 -23.71 -13.34
C PRO A 177 -0.25 -22.95 -14.20
N TYR A 178 0.80 -22.42 -13.57
CA TYR A 178 1.93 -21.76 -14.23
C TYR A 178 3.26 -22.39 -13.80
N ARG A 179 4.30 -22.22 -14.63
CA ARG A 179 5.67 -22.65 -14.32
C ARG A 179 6.60 -21.46 -14.19
N LEU A 180 7.55 -21.56 -13.26
CA LEU A 180 8.64 -20.60 -13.10
C LEU A 180 9.86 -21.07 -13.90
N VAL A 181 10.51 -20.13 -14.59
CA VAL A 181 11.68 -20.40 -15.43
C VAL A 181 12.76 -19.40 -15.11
N LEU A 182 13.95 -19.87 -14.72
CA LEU A 182 15.12 -19.03 -14.55
C LEU A 182 15.89 -18.96 -15.87
N SER A 183 15.90 -17.80 -16.50
CA SER A 183 16.58 -17.54 -17.76
C SER A 183 17.93 -16.88 -17.50
N THR A 184 19.02 -17.55 -17.91
CA THR A 184 20.42 -17.20 -17.58
C THR A 184 21.14 -16.47 -18.72
N ARG A 185 22.41 -16.08 -18.50
CA ARG A 185 23.23 -15.25 -19.39
C ARG A 185 23.14 -15.64 -20.88
N PRO A 186 22.71 -14.72 -21.77
CA PRO A 186 22.68 -14.95 -23.22
C PRO A 186 24.08 -14.82 -23.84
N GLU A 187 24.21 -15.11 -25.14
CA GLU A 187 25.48 -14.90 -25.89
C GLU A 187 25.87 -13.42 -25.97
N LYS A 188 24.89 -12.52 -26.15
CA LYS A 188 25.09 -11.07 -26.21
C LYS A 188 24.56 -10.41 -24.93
N TYR A 189 25.46 -9.90 -24.10
CA TYR A 189 25.12 -9.27 -22.83
C TYR A 189 26.01 -8.05 -22.54
N ILE A 190 25.58 -7.22 -21.61
CA ILE A 190 26.31 -6.08 -21.07
C ILE A 190 26.75 -6.45 -19.64
N GLY A 191 27.95 -6.04 -19.24
CA GLY A 191 28.53 -6.31 -17.92
C GLY A 191 29.63 -7.36 -17.94
N SER A 192 30.21 -7.65 -16.76
CA SER A 192 31.22 -8.69 -16.61
C SER A 192 30.59 -10.06 -16.35
N GLU A 193 31.33 -11.13 -16.62
CA GLU A 193 30.86 -12.49 -16.33
C GLU A 193 30.57 -12.72 -14.84
N VAL A 194 31.39 -12.13 -13.97
CA VAL A 194 31.26 -12.23 -12.51
C VAL A 194 29.95 -11.61 -12.03
N GLU A 195 29.59 -10.43 -12.55
CA GLU A 195 28.32 -9.76 -12.21
C GLU A 195 27.10 -10.60 -12.58
N TRP A 196 27.18 -11.31 -13.71
CA TRP A 196 26.15 -12.23 -14.15
C TRP A 196 26.04 -13.46 -13.25
N GLU A 197 27.17 -14.06 -12.88
CA GLU A 197 27.18 -15.20 -11.94
C GLU A 197 26.58 -14.83 -10.58
N GLU A 198 26.88 -13.63 -10.07
CA GLU A 198 26.30 -13.12 -8.82
C GLU A 198 24.79 -12.89 -8.94
N ALA A 199 24.34 -12.28 -10.04
CA ALA A 199 22.93 -12.05 -10.33
C ALA A 199 22.13 -13.36 -10.42
N GLU A 200 22.66 -14.34 -11.14
CA GLU A 200 22.03 -15.66 -11.30
C GLU A 200 21.98 -16.41 -9.97
N LYS A 201 23.06 -16.36 -9.19
CA LYS A 201 23.11 -16.96 -7.85
C LYS A 201 22.08 -16.31 -6.92
N ALA A 202 21.90 -14.99 -6.98
CA ALA A 202 20.91 -14.27 -6.19
C ALA A 202 19.47 -14.70 -6.54
N LEU A 203 19.12 -14.74 -7.84
CA LEU A 203 17.79 -15.21 -8.28
C LEU A 203 17.55 -16.67 -7.94
N LYS A 204 18.55 -17.54 -8.15
CA LYS A 204 18.45 -18.96 -7.83
C LYS A 204 18.24 -19.18 -6.33
N LYS A 205 18.95 -18.44 -5.48
CA LYS A 205 18.74 -18.46 -4.02
C LYS A 205 17.33 -18.03 -3.64
N ALA A 206 16.82 -16.95 -4.24
CA ALA A 206 15.46 -16.47 -4.00
C ALA A 206 14.39 -17.49 -4.44
N LEU A 207 14.57 -18.12 -5.60
CA LEU A 207 13.69 -19.18 -6.09
C LEU A 207 13.68 -20.40 -5.17
N HIS A 208 14.85 -20.88 -4.73
CA HIS A 208 14.93 -21.98 -3.76
C HIS A 208 14.25 -21.64 -2.43
N GLY A 209 14.44 -20.42 -1.93
CA GLY A 209 13.80 -19.94 -0.70
C GLY A 209 12.27 -19.85 -0.80
N SER A 210 11.73 -19.66 -2.00
CA SER A 210 10.28 -19.58 -2.24
C SER A 210 9.55 -20.93 -2.14
N GLY A 211 10.28 -22.06 -2.19
CA GLY A 211 9.71 -23.41 -2.21
C GLY A 211 8.99 -23.80 -3.53
N ASN A 212 8.95 -22.92 -4.53
CA ASN A 212 8.29 -23.21 -5.81
C ASN A 212 9.21 -24.00 -6.75
N PRO A 213 8.69 -25.00 -7.48
CA PRO A 213 9.45 -25.67 -8.52
C PRO A 213 9.73 -24.71 -9.68
N PHE A 214 10.96 -24.74 -10.20
CA PHE A 214 11.37 -23.95 -11.35
C PHE A 214 12.27 -24.77 -12.27
N THR A 215 12.32 -24.37 -13.54
CA THR A 215 13.24 -24.92 -14.55
C THR A 215 14.26 -23.86 -14.95
N VAL A 216 15.42 -24.26 -15.48
CA VAL A 216 16.42 -23.32 -16.02
C VAL A 216 16.29 -23.27 -17.54
N ASN A 217 16.37 -22.08 -18.12
CA ASN A 217 16.42 -21.83 -19.56
C ASN A 217 17.75 -21.14 -19.89
N GLU A 218 18.71 -21.92 -20.38
CA GLU A 218 20.06 -21.41 -20.63
C GLU A 218 20.08 -20.44 -21.82
N GLY A 219 20.72 -19.28 -21.64
CA GLY A 219 20.94 -18.33 -22.73
C GLY A 219 19.78 -17.38 -23.07
N ASP A 220 18.70 -17.39 -22.29
CA ASP A 220 17.47 -16.62 -22.58
C ASP A 220 17.26 -15.40 -21.65
N GLY A 221 18.25 -15.03 -20.83
CA GLY A 221 18.24 -13.79 -20.06
C GLY A 221 18.21 -12.56 -20.98
N ALA A 222 17.74 -11.40 -20.50
CA ALA A 222 17.85 -10.19 -21.32
C ALA A 222 19.29 -9.67 -21.31
N PHE A 223 19.64 -8.81 -22.26
CA PHE A 223 21.02 -8.33 -22.42
C PHE A 223 21.62 -7.64 -21.17
N TYR A 224 20.81 -7.18 -20.21
CA TYR A 224 21.24 -6.49 -18.99
C TYR A 224 21.13 -7.32 -17.69
N GLY A 225 20.60 -8.55 -17.73
CA GLY A 225 20.60 -9.44 -16.57
C GLY A 225 19.63 -10.62 -16.62
N PRO A 226 19.76 -11.57 -15.68
CA PRO A 226 18.95 -12.78 -15.62
C PRO A 226 17.52 -12.48 -15.16
N LYS A 227 16.58 -13.36 -15.50
CA LYS A 227 15.15 -13.15 -15.20
C LYS A 227 14.45 -14.44 -14.79
N ILE A 228 13.42 -14.29 -13.98
CA ILE A 228 12.43 -15.31 -13.68
C ILE A 228 11.24 -15.05 -14.57
N ASP A 229 11.02 -15.91 -15.56
CA ASP A 229 9.85 -15.87 -16.43
C ASP A 229 8.73 -16.74 -15.83
N ILE A 230 7.52 -16.21 -15.86
CA ILE A 230 6.31 -16.92 -15.44
C ILE A 230 5.53 -17.28 -16.70
N ILE A 231 5.42 -18.59 -16.94
CA ILE A 231 4.83 -19.14 -18.16
C ILE A 231 3.45 -19.72 -17.84
N LEU A 232 2.42 -19.16 -18.46
CA LEU A 232 1.05 -19.65 -18.44
C LEU A 232 0.75 -20.46 -19.70
N LYS A 233 -0.10 -21.48 -19.58
CA LYS A 233 -0.71 -22.16 -20.72
C LYS A 233 -2.14 -21.65 -20.90
N ASP A 234 -2.49 -21.29 -22.13
CA ASP A 234 -3.86 -20.98 -22.48
C ASP A 234 -4.70 -22.26 -22.66
N SER A 235 -5.98 -22.07 -23.00
CA SER A 235 -6.95 -23.15 -23.21
C SER A 235 -6.59 -24.09 -24.37
N ASP A 236 -5.78 -23.62 -25.33
CA ASP A 236 -5.30 -24.38 -26.49
C ASP A 236 -3.92 -25.02 -26.24
N GLY A 237 -3.37 -24.85 -25.04
CA GLY A 237 -2.08 -25.40 -24.61
C GLY A 237 -0.87 -24.58 -25.06
N LYS A 238 -1.06 -23.41 -25.68
CA LYS A 238 0.02 -22.52 -26.08
C LYS A 238 0.58 -21.81 -24.85
N GLU A 239 1.91 -21.73 -24.80
CA GLU A 239 2.62 -21.09 -23.70
C GLU A 239 2.76 -19.59 -23.93
N HIS A 240 2.49 -18.82 -22.88
CA HIS A 240 2.60 -17.38 -22.85
C HIS A 240 3.47 -16.96 -21.67
N GLN A 241 4.53 -16.22 -21.96
CA GLN A 241 5.21 -15.46 -20.93
C GLN A 241 4.35 -14.25 -20.56
N THR A 242 3.85 -14.24 -19.34
CA THR A 242 2.92 -13.21 -18.85
C THR A 242 3.54 -12.33 -17.78
N ALA A 243 4.33 -12.89 -16.88
CA ALA A 243 5.04 -12.12 -15.86
C ALA A 243 6.55 -12.35 -15.93
N THR A 244 7.30 -11.40 -15.38
CA THR A 244 8.76 -11.47 -15.29
C THR A 244 9.25 -10.77 -14.02
N ILE A 245 10.34 -11.28 -13.46
CA ILE A 245 11.13 -10.63 -12.41
C ILE A 245 12.58 -10.67 -12.86
N GLN A 246 13.16 -9.51 -13.15
CA GLN A 246 14.45 -9.41 -13.80
C GLN A 246 15.39 -8.51 -13.00
N LEU A 247 16.61 -9.00 -12.74
CA LEU A 247 17.65 -8.19 -12.11
C LEU A 247 18.43 -7.42 -13.16
N ASP A 248 18.76 -6.18 -12.83
CA ASP A 248 19.57 -5.28 -13.66
C ASP A 248 20.60 -4.54 -12.78
N PHE A 249 21.87 -4.82 -13.08
CA PHE A 249 23.04 -4.16 -12.47
C PHE A 249 23.67 -3.11 -13.41
N GLN A 250 23.21 -3.04 -14.66
CA GLN A 250 23.77 -2.20 -15.72
C GLN A 250 23.11 -0.83 -15.78
N LEU A 251 21.77 -0.74 -15.76
CA LEU A 251 21.07 0.55 -15.79
C LEU A 251 21.49 1.47 -14.63
N PRO A 252 21.59 1.01 -13.37
CA PRO A 252 22.13 1.83 -12.29
C PRO A 252 23.52 2.40 -12.59
N LYS A 253 24.41 1.65 -13.24
CA LYS A 253 25.74 2.14 -13.62
C LYS A 253 25.68 3.17 -14.73
N ARG A 254 24.92 2.90 -15.78
CA ARG A 254 24.82 3.78 -16.95
C ARG A 254 24.19 5.14 -16.62
N PHE A 255 23.27 5.17 -15.66
CA PHE A 255 22.66 6.40 -15.14
C PHE A 255 23.42 6.99 -13.94
N ASN A 256 24.52 6.38 -13.52
CA ASN A 256 25.27 6.72 -12.31
C ASN A 256 24.37 6.91 -11.07
N LEU A 257 23.45 5.96 -10.87
CA LEU A 257 22.54 5.95 -9.73
C LEU A 257 23.29 5.50 -8.48
N GLU A 258 23.17 6.28 -7.42
CA GLU A 258 23.89 6.05 -6.17
C GLU A 258 23.01 6.40 -4.97
N TYR A 259 23.25 5.72 -3.84
CA TYR A 259 22.71 6.05 -2.54
C TYR A 259 23.81 6.05 -1.49
N MET A 260 23.62 6.82 -0.43
CA MET A 260 24.56 6.93 0.67
C MET A 260 24.34 5.81 1.69
N ALA A 261 25.39 5.06 2.02
CA ALA A 261 25.33 3.93 2.96
C ALA A 261 26.55 3.85 3.88
N PRO A 262 26.39 3.35 5.12
CA PRO A 262 27.51 2.98 5.98
C PRO A 262 28.17 1.69 5.48
N ALA A 263 29.43 1.45 5.86
CA ALA A 263 30.22 0.29 5.48
C ALA A 263 30.11 -0.04 3.98
N PRO A 264 30.41 0.92 3.08
CA PRO A 264 30.08 0.83 1.64
C PRO A 264 30.63 -0.45 0.98
N GLN A 265 31.80 -0.93 1.41
CA GLN A 265 32.40 -2.16 0.87
C GLN A 265 31.61 -3.43 1.21
N LEU A 266 30.97 -3.48 2.39
CA LEU A 266 30.09 -4.58 2.79
C LEU A 266 28.72 -4.45 2.14
N GLU A 267 28.20 -3.22 2.09
CA GLU A 267 26.92 -2.91 1.47
C GLU A 267 26.90 -3.30 -0.02
N ILE A 268 27.99 -3.07 -0.76
CA ILE A 268 28.17 -3.52 -2.16
C ILE A 268 28.03 -5.04 -2.29
N ARG A 269 28.56 -5.80 -1.32
CA ARG A 269 28.45 -7.27 -1.30
C ARG A 269 27.12 -7.78 -0.77
N GLY A 270 26.24 -6.89 -0.29
CA GLY A 270 24.99 -7.26 0.37
C GLY A 270 25.21 -7.90 1.75
N GLU A 271 26.34 -7.62 2.38
CA GLU A 271 26.70 -8.11 3.71
C GLU A 271 26.32 -7.07 4.77
N THR A 272 25.99 -7.53 5.98
CA THR A 272 25.65 -6.67 7.11
C THR A 272 26.69 -6.82 8.22
N THR A 273 27.04 -5.72 8.88
CA THR A 273 27.91 -5.73 10.06
C THR A 273 27.30 -4.93 11.21
N ASN A 274 27.68 -5.28 12.43
CA ASN A 274 27.40 -4.50 13.64
C ASN A 274 28.67 -3.83 14.20
N ASP A 275 29.79 -3.93 13.49
CA ASP A 275 31.06 -3.32 13.87
C ASP A 275 30.96 -1.79 13.78
N PRO A 276 31.10 -1.06 14.91
CA PRO A 276 30.98 0.40 14.91
C PRO A 276 32.02 1.10 14.03
N GLU A 277 33.22 0.56 13.86
CA GLU A 277 34.28 1.17 13.07
C GLU A 277 33.92 1.12 11.57
N LEU A 278 33.47 -0.04 11.10
CA LEU A 278 33.03 -0.20 9.71
C LEU A 278 31.75 0.59 9.42
N LEU A 279 30.84 0.72 10.40
CA LEU A 279 29.60 1.48 10.25
C LEU A 279 29.80 3.00 10.30
N ALA A 280 30.95 3.49 10.80
CA ALA A 280 31.29 4.90 10.79
C ALA A 280 31.72 5.39 9.39
N GLU A 281 32.22 4.51 8.53
CA GLU A 281 32.56 4.85 7.14
C GLU A 281 31.30 4.94 6.28
N TYR A 282 31.02 6.12 5.69
CA TYR A 282 29.94 6.31 4.74
C TYR A 282 30.48 6.48 3.32
N GLY A 283 29.88 5.77 2.37
CA GLY A 283 30.24 5.85 0.96
C GLY A 283 29.05 5.67 0.02
N LEU A 284 29.23 6.13 -1.21
CA LEU A 284 28.21 6.00 -2.26
C LEU A 284 28.21 4.55 -2.76
N VAL A 285 27.03 3.96 -2.81
CA VAL A 285 26.80 2.60 -3.28
C VAL A 285 25.75 2.63 -4.38
N ARG A 286 25.89 1.76 -5.38
CA ARG A 286 24.91 1.66 -6.48
C ARG A 286 23.76 0.74 -6.07
N PRO A 287 22.50 1.13 -6.32
CA PRO A 287 21.36 0.26 -6.09
C PRO A 287 21.32 -0.86 -7.13
N VAL A 288 20.62 -1.94 -6.78
CA VAL A 288 20.20 -2.98 -7.72
C VAL A 288 18.79 -2.66 -8.19
N LEU A 289 18.57 -2.75 -9.50
CA LEU A 289 17.27 -2.53 -10.11
C LEU A 289 16.59 -3.87 -10.37
N ILE A 290 15.37 -4.04 -9.90
CA ILE A 290 14.51 -5.19 -10.24
C ILE A 290 13.37 -4.69 -11.13
N HIS A 291 13.36 -5.14 -12.37
CA HIS A 291 12.24 -4.96 -13.28
C HIS A 291 11.22 -6.04 -13.01
N ARG A 292 9.94 -5.67 -12.98
CA ARG A 292 8.88 -6.67 -12.85
C ARG A 292 7.65 -6.29 -13.63
N ALA A 293 6.91 -7.31 -14.03
CA ALA A 293 5.54 -7.23 -14.48
C ALA A 293 4.79 -8.43 -13.89
N VAL A 294 3.59 -8.22 -13.34
CA VAL A 294 2.76 -9.28 -12.73
C VAL A 294 1.73 -9.78 -13.72
N LEU A 295 1.13 -8.91 -14.51
CA LEU A 295 0.19 -9.25 -15.57
C LEU A 295 0.86 -9.30 -16.95
N GLY A 296 1.96 -8.57 -17.11
CA GLY A 296 2.56 -8.27 -18.41
C GLY A 296 1.85 -7.07 -18.99
N SER A 297 1.46 -7.14 -20.27
CA SER A 297 0.56 -6.13 -20.82
C SER A 297 -0.89 -6.42 -20.45
N ALA A 298 -1.64 -5.40 -20.04
CA ALA A 298 -3.07 -5.49 -19.80
C ALA A 298 -3.84 -6.00 -21.04
N GLU A 299 -3.41 -5.65 -22.25
CA GLU A 299 -3.98 -6.14 -23.51
C GLU A 299 -3.83 -7.66 -23.66
N ARG A 300 -2.61 -8.19 -23.55
CA ARG A 300 -2.35 -9.64 -23.64
C ARG A 300 -3.10 -10.40 -22.56
N LEU A 301 -3.07 -9.92 -21.32
CA LEU A 301 -3.81 -10.56 -20.24
C LEU A 301 -5.31 -10.56 -20.53
N MET A 302 -5.87 -9.45 -21.02
CA MET A 302 -7.27 -9.38 -21.38
C MET A 302 -7.63 -10.40 -22.46
N ALA A 303 -6.79 -10.63 -23.47
CA ALA A 303 -6.99 -11.74 -24.43
C ALA A 303 -7.08 -13.10 -23.72
N LEU A 304 -6.12 -13.42 -22.85
CA LEU A 304 -6.11 -14.69 -22.11
C LEU A 304 -7.35 -14.85 -21.23
N LEU A 305 -7.83 -13.78 -20.59
CA LEU A 305 -9.03 -13.81 -19.76
C LEU A 305 -10.31 -13.94 -20.61
N ILE A 306 -10.38 -13.29 -21.78
CA ILE A 306 -11.50 -13.44 -22.71
C ILE A 306 -11.64 -14.91 -23.13
N GLU A 307 -10.53 -15.54 -23.51
CA GLU A 307 -10.49 -16.95 -23.91
C GLU A 307 -10.82 -17.88 -22.74
N ARG A 308 -10.20 -17.65 -21.58
CA ARG A 308 -10.39 -18.46 -20.38
C ARG A 308 -11.84 -18.47 -19.89
N TYR A 309 -12.46 -17.29 -19.80
CA TYR A 309 -13.81 -17.19 -19.27
C TYR A 309 -14.87 -17.50 -20.33
N ASN A 310 -14.57 -17.31 -21.61
CA ASN A 310 -15.49 -17.60 -22.73
C ASN A 310 -16.92 -17.08 -22.48
N GLY A 311 -17.02 -15.84 -21.99
CA GLY A 311 -18.29 -15.18 -21.65
C GLY A 311 -18.82 -15.43 -20.23
N LYS A 312 -18.23 -16.33 -19.44
CA LYS A 312 -18.58 -16.62 -18.03
C LYS A 312 -17.61 -15.95 -17.06
N TRP A 313 -17.68 -14.63 -17.01
CA TRP A 313 -16.78 -13.81 -16.20
C TRP A 313 -17.10 -13.88 -14.70
N PRO A 314 -16.08 -13.79 -13.82
CA PRO A 314 -16.31 -13.55 -12.41
C PRO A 314 -16.95 -12.17 -12.24
N PHE A 315 -17.86 -12.03 -11.28
CA PHE A 315 -18.77 -10.87 -11.21
C PHE A 315 -18.04 -9.52 -11.11
N TRP A 316 -16.92 -9.48 -10.40
CA TRP A 316 -16.11 -8.26 -10.24
C TRP A 316 -15.49 -7.78 -11.56
N LEU A 317 -15.16 -8.70 -12.47
CA LEU A 317 -14.52 -8.40 -13.75
C LEU A 317 -15.54 -8.31 -14.89
N ASN A 318 -16.70 -8.96 -14.77
CA ASN A 318 -17.72 -9.05 -15.81
C ASN A 318 -18.16 -7.66 -16.31
N PRO A 319 -17.92 -7.27 -17.57
CA PRO A 319 -18.30 -5.95 -18.08
C PRO A 319 -19.82 -5.72 -18.18
N ARG A 320 -20.63 -6.77 -17.97
CA ARG A 320 -22.08 -6.79 -17.92
C ARG A 320 -22.54 -7.38 -16.59
N GLN A 321 -22.38 -6.62 -15.51
CA GLN A 321 -22.66 -7.13 -14.17
C GLN A 321 -24.15 -7.40 -13.98
N ALA A 322 -25.02 -6.43 -14.32
CA ALA A 322 -26.45 -6.60 -14.23
C ALA A 322 -27.19 -5.96 -15.41
N VAL A 323 -28.41 -6.43 -15.65
CA VAL A 323 -29.40 -5.76 -16.50
C VAL A 323 -30.73 -5.70 -15.78
N ILE A 324 -31.40 -4.55 -15.83
CA ILE A 324 -32.77 -4.37 -15.38
C ILE A 324 -33.71 -4.54 -16.57
N ILE A 325 -34.72 -5.40 -16.41
CA ILE A 325 -35.71 -5.75 -17.42
C ILE A 325 -37.11 -5.44 -16.87
N THR A 326 -37.87 -4.64 -17.60
CA THR A 326 -39.28 -4.39 -17.27
C THR A 326 -40.19 -5.46 -17.87
N VAL A 327 -41.18 -5.91 -17.09
CA VAL A 327 -42.14 -6.94 -17.51
C VAL A 327 -43.15 -6.39 -18.52
N ASN A 328 -43.50 -5.12 -18.39
CA ASN A 328 -44.38 -4.38 -19.29
C ASN A 328 -43.97 -2.90 -19.31
N ASP A 329 -44.72 -2.10 -20.06
CA ASP A 329 -44.53 -0.66 -20.29
C ASP A 329 -45.48 0.22 -19.44
N GLN A 330 -46.09 -0.33 -18.39
CA GLN A 330 -46.92 0.47 -17.49
C GLN A 330 -46.05 1.49 -16.74
N GLU A 331 -46.50 2.76 -16.69
CA GLU A 331 -45.63 3.85 -16.20
C GLU A 331 -45.09 3.61 -14.79
N HIS A 332 -45.90 3.07 -13.87
CA HIS A 332 -45.45 2.75 -12.51
C HIS A 332 -44.35 1.67 -12.46
N VAL A 333 -44.29 0.77 -13.44
CA VAL A 333 -43.21 -0.23 -13.58
C VAL A 333 -41.95 0.44 -14.13
N LEU A 334 -42.09 1.31 -15.14
CA LEU A 334 -40.98 2.06 -15.72
C LEU A 334 -40.34 3.01 -14.70
N GLU A 335 -41.16 3.74 -13.94
CA GLU A 335 -40.73 4.67 -12.89
C GLU A 335 -39.95 3.93 -11.79
N TRP A 336 -40.50 2.83 -11.26
CA TRP A 336 -39.78 2.00 -10.29
C TRP A 336 -38.46 1.46 -10.86
N ALA A 337 -38.46 0.98 -12.11
CA ALA A 337 -37.26 0.46 -12.73
C ALA A 337 -36.17 1.53 -12.94
N ARG A 338 -36.54 2.76 -13.33
CA ARG A 338 -35.62 3.90 -13.42
C ARG A 338 -35.08 4.27 -12.04
N GLN A 339 -35.92 4.27 -11.00
CA GLN A 339 -35.49 4.52 -9.63
C GLN A 339 -34.46 3.48 -9.16
N MET A 340 -34.71 2.20 -9.41
CA MET A 340 -33.78 1.10 -9.07
C MET A 340 -32.46 1.23 -9.85
N HIS A 341 -32.51 1.60 -11.13
CA HIS A 341 -31.30 1.83 -11.94
C HIS A 341 -30.42 2.91 -11.31
N ARG A 342 -31.00 4.05 -10.91
CA ARG A 342 -30.29 5.14 -10.24
C ARG A 342 -29.72 4.73 -8.89
N LEU A 343 -30.54 4.07 -8.06
CA LEU A 343 -30.12 3.55 -6.76
C LEU A 343 -28.89 2.66 -6.91
N PHE A 344 -28.93 1.70 -7.83
CA PHE A 344 -27.83 0.76 -8.00
C PHE A 344 -26.58 1.39 -8.62
N LEU A 345 -26.72 2.47 -9.38
CA LEU A 345 -25.59 3.29 -9.84
C LEU A 345 -25.05 4.24 -8.76
N GLY A 346 -25.77 4.42 -7.64
CA GLY A 346 -25.42 5.39 -6.59
C GLY A 346 -25.66 6.84 -7.01
N LEU A 347 -26.65 7.08 -7.88
CA LEU A 347 -27.00 8.40 -8.39
C LEU A 347 -28.14 9.03 -7.56
N PRO A 348 -28.15 10.37 -7.38
CA PRO A 348 -29.22 11.07 -6.66
C PRO A 348 -30.56 10.94 -7.40
N ASP A 349 -31.68 11.26 -6.75
CA ASP A 349 -32.99 11.25 -7.41
C ASP A 349 -33.21 12.52 -8.27
N ASP A 350 -34.01 12.46 -9.34
CA ASP A 350 -34.19 13.60 -10.28
C ASP A 350 -34.86 14.83 -9.65
N HIS A 351 -35.57 14.64 -8.52
CA HIS A 351 -36.28 15.69 -7.81
C HIS A 351 -35.49 16.32 -6.65
N GLN A 352 -34.24 15.89 -6.41
CA GLN A 352 -33.39 16.48 -5.38
C GLN A 352 -32.21 17.22 -6.02
N PRO A 353 -32.02 18.53 -5.76
CA PRO A 353 -30.83 19.22 -6.22
C PRO A 353 -29.58 18.55 -5.64
N PRO A 354 -28.44 18.52 -6.36
CA PRO A 354 -27.20 17.97 -5.83
C PRO A 354 -26.81 18.74 -4.55
N SER A 355 -27.06 18.10 -3.41
CA SER A 355 -26.66 18.59 -2.10
C SER A 355 -25.27 18.06 -1.79
N TYR A 356 -24.31 18.95 -1.55
CA TYR A 356 -22.93 18.59 -1.15
C TYR A 356 -22.86 17.75 0.15
N ASN A 357 -23.97 17.60 0.87
CA ASN A 357 -24.07 16.90 2.15
C ASN A 357 -24.78 15.53 2.08
N HIS A 358 -25.25 15.07 0.91
CA HIS A 358 -25.81 13.73 0.78
C HIS A 358 -24.78 12.81 0.13
N GLY A 359 -24.35 11.78 0.86
CA GLY A 359 -23.26 10.86 0.51
C GLY A 359 -23.57 9.90 -0.64
N TYR A 360 -24.09 10.39 -1.76
CA TYR A 360 -24.22 9.61 -2.99
C TYR A 360 -22.83 9.39 -3.59
N ALA A 361 -22.34 8.15 -3.48
CA ALA A 361 -21.11 7.71 -4.11
C ALA A 361 -21.47 6.78 -5.27
N PRO A 362 -21.07 7.10 -6.52
CA PRO A 362 -21.24 6.19 -7.64
C PRO A 362 -20.67 4.81 -7.32
N THR A 363 -21.47 3.76 -7.50
CA THR A 363 -21.11 2.40 -7.07
C THR A 363 -20.05 1.75 -7.95
N GLY A 364 -19.88 2.26 -9.18
CA GLY A 364 -19.01 1.66 -10.20
C GLY A 364 -19.58 0.39 -10.84
N LEU A 365 -20.84 0.03 -10.54
CA LEU A 365 -21.51 -1.13 -11.13
C LEU A 365 -21.88 -0.86 -12.60
N ALA A 366 -21.72 -1.89 -13.44
CA ALA A 366 -22.15 -1.86 -14.84
C ALA A 366 -23.56 -2.46 -14.96
N ILE A 367 -24.56 -1.58 -15.04
CA ILE A 367 -25.98 -1.95 -15.05
C ILE A 367 -26.65 -1.40 -16.30
N ASP A 368 -27.03 -2.30 -17.20
CA ASP A 368 -27.78 -1.96 -18.40
C ASP A 368 -29.30 -1.99 -18.11
N PHE A 369 -30.10 -1.38 -18.99
CA PHE A 369 -31.55 -1.22 -18.82
C PHE A 369 -32.27 -1.62 -20.12
N ASP A 370 -33.29 -2.48 -20.04
CA ASP A 370 -34.11 -2.92 -21.17
C ASP A 370 -35.60 -2.79 -20.88
N ASP A 371 -36.15 -1.65 -21.28
CA ASP A 371 -37.57 -1.31 -21.27
C ASP A 371 -38.26 -1.51 -22.63
N SER A 372 -37.61 -2.20 -23.58
CA SER A 372 -38.18 -2.41 -24.91
C SER A 372 -39.53 -3.14 -24.86
N PRO A 373 -40.42 -2.99 -25.86
CA PRO A 373 -41.74 -3.64 -25.85
C PRO A 373 -41.69 -5.15 -26.12
N ARG A 374 -40.49 -5.76 -26.10
CA ARG A 374 -40.30 -7.19 -26.38
C ARG A 374 -40.77 -8.05 -25.20
N THR A 375 -41.08 -9.32 -25.48
CA THR A 375 -41.48 -10.25 -24.41
C THR A 375 -40.35 -10.43 -23.39
N VAL A 376 -40.70 -10.58 -22.11
CA VAL A 376 -39.72 -10.82 -21.03
C VAL A 376 -38.84 -12.02 -21.34
N GLY A 377 -39.41 -13.09 -21.91
CA GLY A 377 -38.66 -14.26 -22.35
C GLY A 377 -37.56 -13.93 -23.36
N ALA A 378 -37.86 -13.09 -24.36
CA ALA A 378 -36.88 -12.65 -25.34
C ALA A 378 -35.78 -11.78 -24.70
N LYS A 379 -36.15 -10.83 -23.83
CA LYS A 379 -35.18 -9.99 -23.11
C LYS A 379 -34.25 -10.81 -22.22
N VAL A 380 -34.80 -11.74 -21.43
CA VAL A 380 -34.02 -12.65 -20.56
C VAL A 380 -33.13 -13.59 -21.38
N ALA A 381 -33.62 -14.11 -22.51
CA ALA A 381 -32.81 -14.95 -23.40
C ALA A 381 -31.62 -14.18 -23.98
N GLU A 382 -31.83 -12.94 -24.44
CA GLU A 382 -30.75 -12.08 -24.92
C GLU A 382 -29.76 -11.74 -23.81
N ALA A 383 -30.24 -11.40 -22.61
CA ALA A 383 -29.37 -11.14 -21.47
C ALA A 383 -28.49 -12.35 -21.12
N LYS A 384 -29.06 -13.56 -21.11
CA LYS A 384 -28.28 -14.79 -20.92
C LYS A 384 -27.26 -14.99 -22.04
N ALA A 385 -27.64 -14.79 -23.30
CA ALA A 385 -26.74 -14.90 -24.44
C ALA A 385 -25.59 -13.87 -24.41
N LYS A 386 -25.85 -12.68 -23.86
CA LYS A 386 -24.85 -11.62 -23.65
C LYS A 386 -23.96 -11.86 -22.42
N GLY A 387 -24.26 -12.84 -21.56
CA GLY A 387 -23.46 -13.19 -20.39
C GLY A 387 -23.59 -12.22 -19.22
N TYR A 388 -24.76 -11.63 -19.00
CA TYR A 388 -24.97 -10.82 -17.79
C TYR A 388 -24.82 -11.67 -16.53
N GLY A 389 -24.12 -11.13 -15.53
CA GLY A 389 -23.96 -11.80 -14.24
C GLY A 389 -25.29 -11.95 -13.50
N LEU A 390 -26.08 -10.87 -13.47
CA LEU A 390 -27.41 -10.81 -12.87
C LEU A 390 -28.45 -10.29 -13.86
N ILE A 391 -29.66 -10.82 -13.76
CA ILE A 391 -30.82 -10.33 -14.50
C ILE A 391 -31.87 -9.93 -13.47
N ILE A 392 -32.17 -8.63 -13.40
CA ILE A 392 -33.12 -8.05 -12.45
C ILE A 392 -34.40 -7.78 -13.21
N THR A 393 -35.50 -8.43 -12.81
CA THR A 393 -36.81 -8.27 -13.46
C THR A 393 -37.71 -7.43 -12.56
N ILE A 394 -38.45 -6.51 -13.16
CA ILE A 394 -39.37 -5.62 -12.46
C ILE A 394 -40.73 -5.68 -13.15
N GLY A 395 -41.75 -6.15 -12.43
CA GLY A 395 -43.14 -6.11 -12.85
C GLY A 395 -44.08 -5.54 -11.80
N PRO A 396 -45.40 -5.54 -12.05
CA PRO A 396 -46.39 -4.91 -11.17
C PRO A 396 -46.37 -5.46 -9.73
N ARG A 397 -46.02 -6.74 -9.54
CA ARG A 397 -45.89 -7.36 -8.22
C ARG A 397 -44.72 -6.79 -7.43
N ASP A 398 -43.59 -6.58 -8.10
CA ASP A 398 -42.37 -6.03 -7.48
C ASP A 398 -42.61 -4.58 -7.05
N VAL A 399 -43.32 -3.79 -7.88
CA VAL A 399 -43.72 -2.41 -7.54
C VAL A 399 -44.63 -2.37 -6.31
N ALA A 400 -45.69 -3.20 -6.30
CA ALA A 400 -46.62 -3.26 -5.17
C ALA A 400 -45.93 -3.67 -3.86
N ALA A 401 -44.93 -4.56 -3.94
CA ALA A 401 -44.15 -5.02 -2.81
C ALA A 401 -42.93 -4.14 -2.47
N LYS A 402 -42.61 -3.12 -3.29
CA LYS A 402 -41.36 -2.34 -3.22
C LYS A 402 -40.10 -3.21 -3.20
N THR A 403 -40.04 -4.19 -4.10
CA THR A 403 -38.94 -5.16 -4.21
C THR A 403 -38.39 -5.22 -5.63
N VAL A 404 -37.37 -6.06 -5.85
CA VAL A 404 -36.86 -6.45 -7.16
C VAL A 404 -36.68 -7.97 -7.24
N SER A 405 -36.95 -8.55 -8.41
CA SER A 405 -36.73 -9.98 -8.66
C SER A 405 -35.34 -10.21 -9.28
N VAL A 406 -34.40 -10.74 -8.50
CA VAL A 406 -33.00 -10.96 -8.91
C VAL A 406 -32.78 -12.39 -9.35
N ASN A 407 -32.33 -12.59 -10.59
CA ASN A 407 -31.90 -13.88 -11.11
C ASN A 407 -30.37 -13.95 -11.15
N ALA A 408 -29.80 -14.85 -10.34
CA ALA A 408 -28.36 -15.02 -10.19
C ALA A 408 -27.77 -16.18 -11.00
N SER A 409 -28.52 -16.73 -11.97
CA SER A 409 -28.06 -17.89 -12.76
C SER A 409 -26.89 -17.59 -13.71
N GLY A 410 -26.57 -16.32 -13.95
CA GLY A 410 -25.43 -15.87 -14.75
C GLY A 410 -24.11 -15.77 -13.98
N LEU A 411 -24.12 -15.92 -12.65
CA LEU A 411 -22.90 -15.94 -11.85
C LEU A 411 -22.12 -17.23 -12.11
N SER A 412 -20.82 -17.11 -12.40
CA SER A 412 -19.93 -18.27 -12.45
C SER A 412 -19.81 -18.89 -11.06
N THR A 413 -19.88 -20.22 -10.97
CA THR A 413 -19.47 -20.94 -9.75
C THR A 413 -17.96 -20.85 -9.67
N ASP A 414 -17.43 -20.21 -8.62
CA ASP A 414 -15.99 -20.14 -8.39
C ASP A 414 -15.40 -21.57 -8.29
N ALA A 415 -14.18 -21.76 -8.80
CA ALA A 415 -13.49 -23.05 -8.82
C ALA A 415 -13.18 -23.64 -7.42
N GLY A 416 -13.47 -22.91 -6.34
CA GLY A 416 -13.34 -23.37 -4.96
C GLY A 416 -14.63 -23.92 -4.32
N ASP A 417 -15.78 -23.82 -5.00
CA ASP A 417 -17.10 -24.08 -4.39
C ASP A 417 -17.61 -25.53 -4.60
N SER A 418 -16.75 -26.42 -5.11
CA SER A 418 -17.13 -27.80 -5.49
C SER A 418 -17.24 -28.80 -4.33
N GLN A 419 -16.93 -28.42 -3.09
CA GLN A 419 -16.95 -29.36 -1.94
C GLN A 419 -18.13 -29.18 -0.97
N GLN A 420 -19.04 -28.22 -1.17
CA GLN A 420 -20.25 -28.08 -0.32
C GLN A 420 -21.53 -28.04 -1.16
N ARG A 421 -21.85 -29.14 -1.87
CA ARG A 421 -23.22 -29.34 -2.40
C ARG A 421 -23.67 -30.80 -2.28
N THR A 422 -24.03 -31.18 -1.06
CA THR A 422 -25.04 -32.22 -0.83
C THR A 422 -26.22 -31.58 -0.12
N GLY A 423 -27.13 -30.98 -0.89
CA GLY A 423 -28.40 -30.45 -0.38
C GLY A 423 -29.00 -29.35 -1.27
N GLY A 424 -30.19 -29.61 -1.83
CA GLY A 424 -31.15 -28.58 -2.22
C GLY A 424 -30.89 -27.80 -3.52
N MET A 425 -31.62 -28.15 -4.57
CA MET A 425 -31.85 -27.28 -5.74
C MET A 425 -32.78 -26.12 -5.32
N GLU A 426 -32.28 -25.15 -4.56
CA GLU A 426 -33.07 -24.04 -4.01
C GLU A 426 -32.93 -22.75 -4.87
N ARG A 427 -34.07 -22.37 -5.48
CA ARG A 427 -34.46 -21.11 -6.15
C ARG A 427 -33.35 -20.19 -6.71
N ARG A 428 -33.11 -20.27 -8.03
CA ARG A 428 -32.22 -19.37 -8.83
C ARG A 428 -32.72 -17.91 -8.97
N THR A 429 -33.92 -17.59 -8.52
CA THR A 429 -34.50 -16.25 -8.59
C THR A 429 -35.15 -15.93 -7.25
N SER A 430 -34.77 -14.78 -6.70
CA SER A 430 -35.18 -14.33 -5.36
C SER A 430 -35.72 -12.91 -5.45
N SER A 431 -36.86 -12.68 -4.80
CA SER A 431 -37.37 -11.33 -4.54
C SER A 431 -36.56 -10.74 -3.38
N MET A 432 -36.01 -9.55 -3.56
CA MET A 432 -35.13 -8.88 -2.58
C MET A 432 -35.57 -7.43 -2.39
N ALA A 433 -35.30 -6.86 -1.21
CA ALA A 433 -35.36 -5.40 -1.06
C ALA A 433 -34.28 -4.74 -1.94
N PRO A 434 -34.50 -3.51 -2.45
CA PRO A 434 -33.52 -2.83 -3.28
C PRO A 434 -32.15 -2.69 -2.63
N GLU A 435 -32.10 -2.34 -1.34
CA GLU A 435 -30.87 -2.17 -0.58
C GLU A 435 -30.11 -3.49 -0.42
N GLU A 436 -30.83 -4.59 -0.19
CA GLU A 436 -30.26 -5.94 -0.12
C GLU A 436 -29.69 -6.37 -1.47
N ALA A 437 -30.39 -6.09 -2.58
CA ALA A 437 -29.92 -6.40 -3.92
C ALA A 437 -28.65 -5.59 -4.28
N LEU A 438 -28.60 -4.32 -3.88
CA LEU A 438 -27.39 -3.50 -4.02
C LEU A 438 -26.23 -4.07 -3.20
N GLN A 439 -26.46 -4.35 -1.92
CA GLN A 439 -25.44 -4.92 -1.04
C GLN A 439 -24.93 -6.27 -1.58
N PHE A 440 -25.82 -7.14 -2.08
CA PHE A 440 -25.45 -8.39 -2.71
C PHE A 440 -24.53 -8.19 -3.93
N MET A 441 -24.81 -7.20 -4.79
CA MET A 441 -23.93 -6.88 -5.92
C MET A 441 -22.57 -6.37 -5.45
N LEU A 442 -22.54 -5.45 -4.49
CA LEU A 442 -21.30 -4.89 -3.93
C LEU A 442 -20.46 -5.97 -3.25
N ASP A 443 -21.09 -6.89 -2.53
CA ASP A 443 -20.44 -8.04 -1.93
C ASP A 443 -19.80 -8.89 -3.02
N LYS A 444 -20.51 -9.26 -4.09
CA LYS A 444 -19.90 -10.06 -5.18
C LYS A 444 -18.70 -9.38 -5.86
N VAL A 445 -18.64 -8.06 -5.89
CA VAL A 445 -17.44 -7.31 -6.32
C VAL A 445 -16.29 -7.48 -5.30
N ASN A 446 -16.58 -7.39 -4.01
CA ASN A 446 -15.59 -7.47 -2.92
C ASN A 446 -15.15 -8.91 -2.57
N THR A 447 -16.05 -9.89 -2.66
CA THR A 447 -15.83 -11.30 -2.30
C THR A 447 -14.89 -11.98 -3.30
N SER A 448 -15.04 -11.69 -4.59
CA SER A 448 -14.20 -12.30 -5.64
C SER A 448 -12.74 -11.82 -5.57
N THR A 449 -12.47 -10.69 -4.90
CA THR A 449 -11.10 -10.20 -4.62
C THR A 449 -10.55 -10.72 -3.28
N LYS A 450 -11.40 -11.35 -2.44
CA LYS A 450 -11.04 -12.01 -1.17
C LYS A 450 -10.81 -13.52 -1.30
N TYR A 451 -11.52 -14.24 -2.17
CA TYR A 451 -11.59 -15.72 -2.14
C TYR A 451 -10.35 -16.50 -2.63
N HIS A 452 -9.29 -15.83 -3.08
CA HIS A 452 -8.00 -16.48 -3.41
C HIS A 452 -6.86 -16.08 -2.46
N THR A 453 -7.16 -15.40 -1.35
CA THR A 453 -6.17 -15.10 -0.31
C THR A 453 -6.00 -16.24 0.70
N TYR A 454 -6.72 -17.35 0.56
CA TYR A 454 -6.70 -18.46 1.51
C TYR A 454 -6.46 -19.80 0.81
N ASN A 455 -5.17 -20.16 0.68
CA ASN A 455 -4.73 -21.54 0.83
C ASN A 455 -3.28 -21.58 1.35
N ALA A 456 -3.16 -22.09 2.58
CA ALA A 456 -2.00 -22.57 3.34
C ALA A 456 -0.77 -21.67 3.50
N MET A 457 -0.69 -20.99 4.66
CA MET A 457 0.57 -20.81 5.39
C MET A 457 0.38 -21.45 6.77
N ASP A 458 1.27 -22.37 7.11
CA ASP A 458 1.33 -23.06 8.39
C ASP A 458 1.96 -22.11 9.44
N LEU A 459 1.18 -21.70 10.43
CA LEU A 459 1.49 -20.58 11.35
C LEU A 459 2.10 -21.02 12.69
N THR A 460 2.83 -22.14 12.72
CA THR A 460 3.45 -22.62 13.97
C THR A 460 4.84 -22.04 14.25
N ASN A 461 5.34 -21.06 13.47
CA ASN A 461 6.70 -20.51 13.65
C ASN A 461 6.69 -19.08 14.25
N PRO A 462 7.36 -18.81 15.40
CA PRO A 462 7.25 -17.52 16.12
C PRO A 462 8.04 -16.33 15.54
N SER A 463 8.61 -16.44 14.34
CA SER A 463 9.58 -15.48 13.78
C SER A 463 9.06 -14.57 12.65
N ASP A 464 7.76 -14.59 12.33
CA ASP A 464 7.22 -13.83 11.20
C ASP A 464 6.80 -12.37 11.55
N PRO A 465 6.99 -11.40 10.64
CA PRO A 465 6.54 -10.02 10.82
C PRO A 465 5.00 -9.92 10.80
N PRO A 466 4.40 -8.95 11.52
CA PRO A 466 2.96 -8.88 11.69
C PRO A 466 2.24 -8.64 10.34
N PRO A 467 1.09 -9.29 10.10
CA PRO A 467 0.34 -9.15 8.85
C PRO A 467 -0.24 -7.75 8.67
N ASP A 468 -0.46 -7.36 7.42
CA ASP A 468 -1.17 -6.14 7.05
C ASP A 468 -2.57 -6.14 7.68
N TYR A 469 -2.75 -5.24 8.64
CA TYR A 469 -3.81 -5.22 9.64
C TYR A 469 -5.20 -5.22 8.99
N ILE A 470 -5.40 -4.43 7.93
CA ILE A 470 -6.66 -4.35 7.19
C ILE A 470 -7.01 -5.68 6.51
N THR A 471 -6.00 -6.41 6.04
CA THR A 471 -6.15 -7.68 5.34
C THR A 471 -6.52 -8.80 6.32
N ALA A 472 -5.92 -8.83 7.52
CA ALA A 472 -6.22 -9.81 8.57
C ALA A 472 -7.57 -9.57 9.28
N ALA A 473 -8.07 -8.32 9.31
CA ALA A 473 -9.38 -8.02 9.89
C ALA A 473 -10.53 -8.43 8.96
N ARG A 474 -10.39 -8.12 7.66
CA ARG A 474 -11.42 -8.44 6.65
C ARG A 474 -11.55 -9.93 6.37
N SER A 475 -10.50 -10.71 6.64
CA SER A 475 -10.50 -12.16 6.48
C SER A 475 -11.20 -12.91 7.60
N HIS A 476 -11.39 -12.28 8.75
CA HIS A 476 -12.08 -12.84 9.90
C HIS A 476 -13.49 -12.26 10.11
N GLY A 477 -14.12 -11.76 9.04
CA GLY A 477 -15.52 -11.31 9.08
C GLY A 477 -15.76 -9.94 9.72
N ILE A 478 -14.71 -9.17 10.02
CA ILE A 478 -14.85 -7.88 10.70
C ILE A 478 -15.37 -6.78 9.75
N HIS A 479 -16.50 -6.17 10.08
CA HIS A 479 -17.04 -4.99 9.39
C HIS A 479 -16.26 -3.72 9.81
N LEU A 480 -15.53 -3.12 8.87
CA LEU A 480 -14.72 -1.92 9.12
C LEU A 480 -15.58 -0.65 8.96
N ARG A 481 -15.67 0.19 9.99
CA ARG A 481 -16.22 1.55 9.89
C ARG A 481 -15.21 2.47 9.18
N GLN A 482 -15.69 3.54 8.54
CA GLN A 482 -14.80 4.57 8.01
C GLN A 482 -14.09 5.26 9.18
N SER A 483 -12.76 5.15 9.25
CA SER A 483 -11.97 5.96 10.19
C SER A 483 -12.23 7.43 9.90
N ALA A 484 -12.46 8.25 10.94
CA ALA A 484 -12.50 9.69 10.79
C ALA A 484 -11.28 10.16 9.97
N PRO A 485 -11.46 11.03 8.96
CA PRO A 485 -10.35 11.47 8.13
C PRO A 485 -9.27 12.05 9.02
N ILE A 486 -8.05 11.48 8.93
CA ILE A 486 -6.87 12.07 9.54
C ILE A 486 -6.76 13.47 8.94
N ARG A 487 -7.07 14.50 9.73
CA ARG A 487 -6.88 15.89 9.31
C ARG A 487 -5.42 16.02 8.95
N LYS A 488 -5.13 16.29 7.66
CA LYS A 488 -3.80 16.69 7.22
C LYS A 488 -3.39 17.86 8.10
N GLY A 489 -2.31 17.69 8.86
CA GLY A 489 -1.72 18.78 9.62
C GLY A 489 -1.41 19.96 8.68
N PRO A 490 -1.41 21.20 9.19
CA PRO A 490 -1.10 22.37 8.38
C PRO A 490 0.29 22.23 7.74
N TYR A 491 0.48 22.87 6.59
CA TYR A 491 1.79 23.12 5.96
C TYR A 491 2.79 23.66 7.01
N PRO A 492 4.11 23.40 6.87
CA PRO A 492 5.07 23.62 7.95
C PRO A 492 5.04 25.08 8.40
N LEU A 493 4.46 25.30 9.59
CA LEU A 493 4.66 26.52 10.34
C LEU A 493 6.15 26.57 10.69
N GLU A 494 6.86 27.62 10.30
CA GLU A 494 8.20 27.89 10.82
C GLU A 494 8.08 28.34 12.28
N LEU A 495 7.85 27.39 13.19
CA LEU A 495 7.86 27.65 14.62
C LEU A 495 9.31 27.77 15.09
N PRO A 496 9.68 28.83 15.84
CA PRO A 496 11.04 29.01 16.36
C PRO A 496 11.57 27.79 17.13
N ILE A 497 10.70 27.14 17.91
CA ILE A 497 11.07 25.92 18.65
C ILE A 497 11.42 24.76 17.71
N LEU A 498 10.73 24.58 16.58
CA LEU A 498 11.06 23.53 15.61
C LEU A 498 12.39 23.82 14.93
N THR A 499 12.69 25.09 14.60
CA THR A 499 13.99 25.50 14.06
C THR A 499 15.11 25.22 15.06
N TYR A 500 14.91 25.55 16.34
CA TYR A 500 15.86 25.24 17.41
C TYR A 500 16.09 23.73 17.54
N LEU A 501 15.03 22.94 17.67
CA LEU A 501 15.12 21.49 17.83
C LEU A 501 15.82 20.81 16.64
N ARG A 502 15.62 21.28 15.40
CA ARG A 502 16.35 20.77 14.20
C ARG A 502 17.85 21.05 14.23
N SER A 503 18.26 22.12 14.91
CA SER A 503 19.64 22.55 15.00
C SER A 503 20.41 21.93 16.18
N LYS A 504 19.71 21.23 17.07
CA LYS A 504 20.23 20.74 18.36
C LYS A 504 20.11 19.24 18.51
N ARG A 505 20.86 18.69 19.47
CA ARG A 505 20.77 17.28 19.85
C ARG A 505 19.49 17.04 20.66
N VAL A 506 18.51 16.38 20.06
CA VAL A 506 17.24 16.03 20.69
C VAL A 506 17.18 14.52 20.91
N ILE A 507 16.73 14.09 22.07
CA ILE A 507 16.58 12.67 22.42
C ILE A 507 15.10 12.35 22.66
N LEU A 508 14.58 11.34 21.97
CA LEU A 508 13.31 10.70 22.27
C LEU A 508 13.54 9.53 23.22
N ALA A 509 13.09 9.67 24.46
CA ALA A 509 13.18 8.69 25.54
C ALA A 509 12.15 7.55 25.41
N SER A 510 12.02 6.94 24.22
CA SER A 510 10.96 5.96 23.92
C SER A 510 11.26 5.09 22.70
N ALA A 511 11.13 3.76 22.84
CA ALA A 511 11.20 2.80 21.72
C ALA A 511 9.98 2.83 20.78
N SER A 512 8.91 3.56 21.11
CA SER A 512 7.67 3.57 20.32
C SER A 512 7.89 4.11 18.89
N PRO A 513 7.69 3.29 17.84
CA PRO A 513 7.83 3.74 16.45
C PRO A 513 6.83 4.84 16.07
N ARG A 514 5.67 4.87 16.74
CA ARG A 514 4.60 5.85 16.52
C ARG A 514 4.98 7.25 16.99
N ARG A 515 5.59 7.35 18.18
CA ARG A 515 6.08 8.63 18.72
C ARG A 515 7.21 9.18 17.84
N LYS A 516 8.09 8.29 17.37
CA LYS A 516 9.11 8.63 16.37
C LYS A 516 8.47 9.19 15.10
N ALA A 517 7.47 8.52 14.54
CA ALA A 517 6.77 8.96 13.35
C ALA A 517 6.08 10.32 13.53
N LEU A 518 5.43 10.58 14.68
CA LEU A 518 4.80 11.86 14.99
C LEU A 518 5.82 13.01 15.01
N LEU A 519 6.98 12.82 15.66
CA LEU A 519 8.05 13.84 15.64
C LEU A 519 8.65 14.05 14.25
N THR A 520 8.84 12.97 13.47
CA THR A 520 9.31 13.07 12.08
C THR A 520 8.34 13.82 11.18
N GLN A 521 7.03 13.64 11.36
CA GLN A 521 5.99 14.39 10.63
C GLN A 521 6.02 15.90 10.93
N LEU A 522 6.55 16.32 12.08
CA LEU A 522 6.78 17.73 12.42
C LEU A 522 8.06 18.31 11.79
N GLY A 523 8.79 17.50 11.02
CA GLY A 523 10.05 17.87 10.41
C GLY A 523 11.24 17.81 11.37
N LEU A 524 11.14 17.05 12.48
CA LEU A 524 12.30 16.64 13.26
C LEU A 524 12.83 15.34 12.67
N SER A 525 13.81 15.41 11.77
CA SER A 525 14.38 14.23 11.11
C SER A 525 15.67 13.73 11.75
N ASP A 526 16.28 14.53 12.63
CA ASP A 526 17.60 14.29 13.23
C ASP A 526 17.51 14.34 14.76
N PHE A 527 16.91 13.31 15.36
CA PHE A 527 16.85 13.11 16.82
C PHE A 527 17.19 11.65 17.16
N GLU A 528 17.78 11.44 18.34
CA GLU A 528 18.19 10.13 18.81
C GLU A 528 17.03 9.41 19.52
N VAL A 529 17.04 8.08 19.52
CA VAL A 529 16.04 7.27 20.23
C VAL A 529 16.73 6.46 21.31
N TRP A 530 16.45 6.79 22.57
CA TRP A 530 17.03 6.14 23.74
C TRP A 530 15.90 5.63 24.63
N PRO A 531 15.47 4.36 24.51
CA PRO A 531 14.44 3.83 25.40
C PRO A 531 14.97 3.73 26.83
N SER A 532 14.12 4.07 27.81
CA SER A 532 14.44 3.81 29.22
C SER A 532 14.49 2.30 29.49
N SER A 533 15.48 1.87 30.25
CA SER A 533 15.62 0.50 30.78
C SER A 533 14.93 0.30 32.12
N ASP A 534 14.40 1.37 32.73
CA ASP A 534 13.74 1.29 34.04
C ASP A 534 12.46 0.45 33.96
N PRO A 535 12.21 -0.42 34.95
CA PRO A 535 10.98 -1.17 35.02
C PRO A 535 9.77 -0.23 35.23
N GLU A 536 8.69 -0.51 34.50
CA GLU A 536 7.39 0.16 34.65
C GLU A 536 6.61 -0.51 35.81
N ASP A 537 7.12 -0.37 37.04
CA ASP A 537 6.70 -1.15 38.22
C ASP A 537 6.10 -0.32 39.36
N LEU A 538 5.73 0.93 39.11
CA LEU A 538 5.06 1.76 40.12
C LEU A 538 3.78 1.09 40.62
N ASP A 539 3.51 1.24 41.91
CA ASP A 539 2.29 0.67 42.50
C ASP A 539 1.05 1.43 42.03
N LYS A 540 0.21 0.74 41.27
CA LYS A 540 -1.03 1.27 40.68
C LYS A 540 -2.13 1.53 41.70
N LYS A 541 -2.00 1.02 42.93
CA LYS A 541 -2.99 1.23 44.00
C LYS A 541 -2.73 2.49 44.82
N SER A 542 -1.51 3.01 44.79
CA SER A 542 -1.08 4.20 45.54
C SER A 542 -1.10 5.49 44.72
N HIS A 543 -1.42 5.43 43.42
CA HIS A 543 -1.47 6.57 42.53
C HIS A 543 -2.81 6.63 41.78
N THR A 544 -3.34 7.83 41.57
CA THR A 544 -4.38 8.06 40.56
C THR A 544 -3.81 7.78 39.16
N PRO A 545 -4.64 7.51 38.14
CA PRO A 545 -4.16 7.31 36.76
C PRO A 545 -3.30 8.47 36.26
N GLU A 546 -3.68 9.71 36.58
CA GLU A 546 -2.96 10.93 36.25
C GLU A 546 -1.58 11.00 36.93
N GLU A 547 -1.50 10.74 38.23
CA GLU A 547 -0.23 10.70 38.97
C GLU A 547 0.67 9.58 38.47
N TYR A 548 0.10 8.41 38.16
CA TYR A 548 0.84 7.25 37.66
C TYR A 548 1.51 7.54 36.31
N VAL A 549 0.73 8.02 35.33
CA VAL A 549 1.27 8.30 33.99
C VAL A 549 2.27 9.46 34.00
N ALA A 550 2.07 10.44 34.89
CA ALA A 550 3.02 11.53 35.09
C ALA A 550 4.34 11.03 35.69
N ALA A 551 4.28 10.27 36.79
CA ALA A 551 5.45 9.75 37.48
C ALA A 551 6.27 8.81 36.58
N THR A 552 5.62 7.93 35.82
CA THR A 552 6.31 7.04 34.86
C THR A 552 6.97 7.82 33.72
N ALA A 553 6.31 8.81 33.13
CA ALA A 553 6.90 9.64 32.07
C ALA A 553 8.10 10.47 32.59
N GLN A 554 7.99 11.04 33.80
CA GLN A 554 9.06 11.79 34.44
C GLN A 554 10.28 10.90 34.76
N ARG A 555 10.05 9.73 35.37
CA ARG A 555 11.11 8.74 35.65
C ARG A 555 11.83 8.33 34.38
N LYS A 556 11.10 8.07 33.28
CA LYS A 556 11.69 7.74 31.97
C LYS A 556 12.54 8.88 31.42
N CYS A 557 12.04 10.12 31.49
CA CYS A 557 12.77 11.29 31.00
C CYS A 557 14.10 11.46 31.75
N LEU A 558 14.05 11.41 33.09
CA LEU A 558 15.21 11.60 33.94
C LEU A 558 16.21 10.46 33.82
N ALA A 559 15.74 9.20 33.80
CA ALA A 559 16.62 8.04 33.66
C ALA A 559 17.39 8.06 32.33
N VAL A 560 16.73 8.43 31.23
CA VAL A 560 17.39 8.56 29.93
C VAL A 560 18.36 9.73 29.92
N TYR A 561 17.99 10.89 30.49
CA TYR A 561 18.89 12.03 30.61
C TYR A 561 20.17 11.66 31.40
N GLN A 562 20.02 11.03 32.57
CA GLN A 562 21.15 10.61 33.39
C GLN A 562 22.02 9.57 32.67
N ALA A 563 21.41 8.54 32.07
CA ALA A 563 22.15 7.51 31.35
C ALA A 563 22.94 8.06 30.15
N VAL A 564 22.44 9.11 29.50
CA VAL A 564 23.15 9.80 28.42
C VAL A 564 24.37 10.55 28.97
N LEU A 565 24.22 11.25 30.10
CA LEU A 565 25.33 11.95 30.76
C LEU A 565 26.40 10.98 31.28
N ASP A 566 25.99 9.89 31.93
CA ASP A 566 26.92 8.88 32.49
C ASP A 566 27.76 8.24 31.37
N LYS A 567 27.13 7.87 30.25
CA LYS A 567 27.83 7.29 29.09
C LYS A 567 28.82 8.25 28.45
N GLN A 568 28.59 9.57 28.57
CA GLN A 568 29.53 10.59 28.10
C GLN A 568 30.72 10.76 29.06
N GLN A 569 30.54 10.58 30.36
CA GLN A 569 31.62 10.60 31.35
C GLN A 569 32.53 9.36 31.28
N GLU A 570 32.01 8.22 30.84
CA GLU A 570 32.76 6.95 30.69
C GLU A 570 33.67 6.90 29.44
N GLN A 571 33.58 7.85 28.51
CA GLN A 571 34.47 7.94 27.34
C GLN A 571 35.73 8.76 27.69
N PRO A 572 36.94 8.17 27.69
CA PRO A 572 38.16 8.94 27.91
C PRO A 572 38.37 9.93 26.75
N GLN A 573 38.78 11.16 27.10
CA GLN A 573 39.27 12.18 26.18
C GLN A 573 40.59 11.74 25.54
N ASP A 574 40.57 10.73 24.67
CA ASP A 574 41.72 10.46 23.80
C ASP A 574 41.50 11.12 22.45
N SER A 575 42.33 12.13 22.21
CA SER A 575 42.24 13.06 21.10
C SER A 575 43.22 12.63 20.03
N SER A 576 42.82 11.69 19.16
CA SER A 576 43.41 11.61 17.82
C SER A 576 42.59 10.75 16.85
N ALA A 577 42.40 11.32 15.65
CA ALA A 577 41.92 10.73 14.38
C ALA A 577 40.41 10.87 14.03
N ASN A 578 40.20 11.71 12.99
CA ASN A 578 39.03 11.91 12.10
C ASN A 578 37.72 12.42 12.71
N GLU A 579 37.26 13.56 12.16
CA GLU A 579 36.18 14.43 12.66
C GLU A 579 34.93 13.64 13.14
N PRO A 580 34.70 13.55 14.46
CA PRO A 580 33.46 13.02 15.01
C PRO A 580 32.33 14.02 14.74
N ASN A 581 31.11 13.53 14.56
CA ASN A 581 29.93 14.40 14.48
C ASN A 581 29.92 15.27 15.75
N PRO A 582 30.13 16.60 15.66
CA PRO A 582 30.40 17.44 16.83
C PRO A 582 29.26 17.41 17.86
N ARG A 583 28.04 17.01 17.43
CA ARG A 583 26.86 16.83 18.28
C ARG A 583 26.93 15.65 19.25
N GLN A 584 27.74 14.62 19.03
CA GLN A 584 27.76 13.44 19.92
C GLN A 584 28.45 13.69 21.28
N HIS A 585 29.32 14.70 21.34
CA HIS A 585 30.02 15.11 22.57
C HIS A 585 29.32 16.27 23.30
N GLU A 586 28.19 16.77 22.80
CA GLU A 586 27.38 17.78 23.48
C GLU A 586 26.30 17.12 24.35
N ASP A 587 26.05 17.70 25.52
CA ASP A 587 24.90 17.32 26.37
C ASP A 587 23.60 17.43 25.54
N PRO A 588 22.61 16.54 25.78
CA PRO A 588 21.36 16.62 25.05
C PRO A 588 20.67 17.96 25.34
N ALA A 589 20.37 18.71 24.28
CA ALA A 589 19.70 20.00 24.41
C ALA A 589 18.25 19.85 24.84
N VAL A 590 17.60 18.74 24.46
CA VAL A 590 16.23 18.40 24.88
C VAL A 590 16.07 16.87 24.95
N VAL A 591 15.48 16.37 26.02
CA VAL A 591 14.97 15.00 26.15
C VAL A 591 13.45 15.03 26.19
N ILE A 592 12.79 14.23 25.35
CA ILE A 592 11.33 14.10 25.26
C ILE A 592 10.96 12.68 25.65
N ALA A 593 10.23 12.51 26.74
CA ALA A 593 9.62 11.25 27.15
C ALA A 593 8.09 11.32 27.03
N ALA A 594 7.47 10.16 26.85
CA ALA A 594 6.03 10.05 27.01
C ALA A 594 5.64 8.70 27.57
N ASP A 595 4.58 8.67 28.36
CA ASP A 595 3.93 7.44 28.81
C ASP A 595 2.43 7.50 28.51
N THR A 596 1.84 6.36 28.16
CA THR A 596 0.43 6.29 27.73
C THR A 596 -0.26 5.13 28.41
N ILE A 597 -1.36 5.42 29.11
CA ILE A 597 -2.21 4.44 29.77
C ILE A 597 -3.67 4.62 29.36
N ILE A 598 -4.47 3.59 29.64
CA ILE A 598 -5.93 3.68 29.58
C ILE A 598 -6.48 3.67 31.00
N ALA A 599 -7.33 4.65 31.31
CA ALA A 599 -8.12 4.67 32.54
C ALA A 599 -9.57 4.31 32.22
N THR A 600 -10.05 3.22 32.81
CA THR A 600 -11.47 2.83 32.75
C THR A 600 -12.33 3.83 33.53
N ARG A 601 -13.66 3.76 33.36
CA ARG A 601 -14.60 4.62 34.13
C ARG A 601 -14.51 4.45 35.64
N SER A 602 -14.08 3.28 36.12
CA SER A 602 -13.88 3.00 37.55
C SER A 602 -12.51 3.46 38.07
N GLY A 603 -11.67 4.06 37.22
CA GLY A 603 -10.32 4.50 37.57
C GLY A 603 -9.26 3.40 37.51
N GLN A 604 -9.62 2.19 37.07
CA GLN A 604 -8.64 1.11 36.87
C GLN A 604 -7.73 1.44 35.67
N ILE A 605 -6.42 1.29 35.89
CA ILE A 605 -5.37 1.48 34.88
C ILE A 605 -5.20 0.20 34.05
N LEU A 606 -5.28 0.33 32.73
CA LEU A 606 -4.99 -0.70 31.76
C LEU A 606 -3.77 -0.29 30.92
N GLU A 607 -2.79 -1.18 30.87
CA GLU A 607 -1.57 -1.03 30.08
C GLU A 607 -1.64 -1.98 28.88
N LYS A 608 -0.50 -2.57 28.50
CA LYS A 608 -0.39 -3.55 27.43
C LYS A 608 -0.94 -4.90 27.89
N PRO A 609 -1.66 -5.64 27.03
CA PRO A 609 -2.13 -6.98 27.37
C PRO A 609 -0.95 -7.93 27.60
N ARG A 610 -1.08 -8.83 28.58
CA ARG A 610 -0.03 -9.80 28.95
C ARG A 610 -0.12 -11.12 28.20
N SER A 611 -1.28 -11.42 27.64
CA SER A 611 -1.57 -12.62 26.86
C SER A 611 -2.75 -12.39 25.92
N GLU A 612 -2.98 -13.30 24.98
CA GLU A 612 -4.13 -13.22 24.07
C GLU A 612 -5.48 -13.25 24.82
N ALA A 613 -5.61 -14.11 25.83
CA ALA A 613 -6.80 -14.16 26.67
C ALA A 613 -6.99 -12.87 27.50
N ASP A 614 -5.90 -12.27 27.96
CA ASP A 614 -5.90 -10.97 28.63
C ASP A 614 -6.35 -9.85 27.69
N HIS A 615 -5.88 -9.90 26.44
CA HIS A 615 -6.21 -8.96 25.38
C HIS A 615 -7.71 -8.99 25.02
N VAL A 616 -8.27 -10.18 24.82
CA VAL A 616 -9.71 -10.35 24.56
C VAL A 616 -10.53 -9.82 25.73
N ARG A 617 -10.16 -10.19 26.97
CA ARG A 617 -10.87 -9.74 28.18
C ARG A 617 -10.84 -8.21 28.32
N MET A 618 -9.69 -7.59 28.03
CA MET A 618 -9.50 -6.15 28.07
C MET A 618 -10.42 -5.44 27.05
N LEU A 619 -10.45 -5.89 25.81
CA LEU A 619 -11.27 -5.28 24.76
C LEU A 619 -12.77 -5.47 24.99
N LYS A 620 -13.20 -6.64 25.48
CA LYS A 620 -14.61 -6.85 25.89
C LYS A 620 -15.00 -5.88 27.00
N HIS A 621 -14.14 -5.69 28.01
CA HIS A 621 -14.39 -4.72 29.07
C HIS A 621 -14.51 -3.28 28.55
N LEU A 622 -13.63 -2.85 27.64
CA LEU A 622 -13.69 -1.50 27.04
C LEU A 622 -14.95 -1.31 26.17
N ARG A 623 -15.37 -2.35 25.43
CA ARG A 623 -16.64 -2.35 24.68
C ARG A 623 -17.83 -2.21 25.62
N ASP A 624 -17.92 -3.09 26.62
CA ASP A 624 -19.11 -3.20 27.47
C ASP A 624 -19.29 -1.96 28.37
N THR A 625 -18.20 -1.25 28.65
CA THR A 625 -18.23 0.04 29.36
C THR A 625 -18.41 1.25 28.45
N VAL A 626 -18.34 1.04 27.13
CA VAL A 626 -18.52 1.99 26.01
C VAL A 626 -17.51 3.14 25.96
N GLN A 627 -17.00 3.60 27.10
CA GLN A 627 -16.13 4.76 27.19
C GLN A 627 -14.97 4.53 28.14
N HIS A 628 -13.78 4.99 27.74
CA HIS A 628 -12.61 5.09 28.59
C HIS A 628 -11.79 6.34 28.26
N ARG A 629 -10.85 6.68 29.15
CA ARG A 629 -9.93 7.81 28.98
C ARG A 629 -8.56 7.30 28.57
N VAL A 630 -8.00 7.87 27.52
CA VAL A 630 -6.59 7.73 27.16
C VAL A 630 -5.85 8.89 27.80
N LEU A 631 -4.84 8.55 28.59
CA LEU A 631 -3.98 9.49 29.28
C LEU A 631 -2.58 9.34 28.70
N THR A 632 -2.04 10.37 28.08
CA THR A 632 -0.61 10.43 27.78
C THR A 632 0.02 11.57 28.55
N CYS A 633 1.01 11.25 29.38
CA CYS A 633 1.91 12.28 29.89
C CYS A 633 3.06 12.46 28.92
N VAL A 634 3.31 13.71 28.53
CA VAL A 634 4.57 14.10 27.88
C VAL A 634 5.42 14.82 28.90
N CYS A 635 6.67 14.42 29.01
CA CYS A 635 7.67 15.06 29.84
C CYS A 635 8.82 15.53 28.95
N VAL A 636 9.21 16.80 29.09
CA VAL A 636 10.32 17.39 28.35
C VAL A 636 11.32 17.94 29.36
N LEU A 637 12.60 17.67 29.14
CA LEU A 637 13.70 18.13 29.97
C LEU A 637 14.75 18.82 29.09
N ALA A 638 15.25 19.97 29.52
CA ALA A 638 16.37 20.66 28.90
C ALA A 638 17.37 21.14 29.97
N PRO A 639 18.69 21.12 29.71
CA PRO A 639 19.68 21.65 30.64
C PRO A 639 19.49 23.15 30.86
N LYS A 640 19.77 23.63 32.06
CA LYS A 640 19.71 25.07 32.36
C LYS A 640 20.98 25.76 31.88
N ALA A 641 20.82 26.91 31.23
CA ALA A 641 21.96 27.68 30.73
C ALA A 641 22.88 28.18 31.86
N ASP A 642 22.33 28.39 33.06
CA ASP A 642 23.06 28.86 34.25
C ASP A 642 23.58 27.72 35.14
N ALA A 643 23.32 26.46 34.76
CA ALA A 643 23.63 25.25 35.52
C ALA A 643 23.15 25.27 37.00
N SER A 644 22.14 26.09 37.32
CA SER A 644 21.56 26.15 38.65
C SER A 644 20.92 24.80 39.03
N HIS A 645 21.16 24.33 40.25
CA HIS A 645 20.66 23.03 40.73
C HIS A 645 19.14 22.89 40.51
N PRO A 646 18.62 21.80 39.92
CA PRO A 646 19.27 20.50 39.65
C PRO A 646 20.06 20.39 38.33
N GLY A 647 20.32 21.50 37.63
CA GLY A 647 21.09 21.56 36.38
C GLY A 647 20.24 21.43 35.12
N TYR A 648 18.93 21.18 35.27
CA TYR A 648 17.96 21.06 34.19
C TYR A 648 16.62 21.68 34.58
N GLU A 649 15.85 22.04 33.57
CA GLU A 649 14.45 22.41 33.67
C GLU A 649 13.62 21.25 33.09
N MET A 650 12.60 20.81 33.82
CA MET A 650 11.73 19.72 33.41
C MET A 650 10.27 20.13 33.54
N ALA A 651 9.51 19.96 32.47
CA ALA A 651 8.08 20.23 32.46
C ALA A 651 7.32 19.02 31.90
N SER A 652 6.17 18.72 32.49
CA SER A 652 5.32 17.61 32.06
C SER A 652 3.86 18.00 32.03
N HIS A 653 3.12 17.44 31.07
CA HIS A 653 1.68 17.67 30.93
C HIS A 653 0.97 16.35 30.67
N VAL A 654 -0.16 16.11 31.35
CA VAL A 654 -1.04 14.95 31.12
C VAL A 654 -2.18 15.39 30.22
N GLU A 655 -2.24 14.83 29.01
CA GLU A 655 -3.31 15.10 28.07
C GLU A 655 -4.40 14.03 28.17
N HIS A 656 -5.65 14.48 28.15
CA HIS A 656 -6.83 13.63 28.31
C HIS A 656 -7.58 13.49 26.98
N THR A 657 -7.97 12.27 26.63
CA THR A 657 -8.86 12.06 25.47
C THR A 657 -9.83 10.94 25.76
N SER A 658 -11.12 11.21 25.57
CA SER A 658 -12.17 10.22 25.72
C SER A 658 -12.31 9.42 24.43
N VAL A 659 -12.32 8.10 24.55
CA VAL A 659 -12.53 7.19 23.43
C VAL A 659 -13.78 6.37 23.70
N TYR A 660 -14.64 6.28 22.69
CA TYR A 660 -15.90 5.58 22.73
C TYR A 660 -15.80 4.34 21.84
N PHE A 661 -16.04 3.17 22.40
CA PHE A 661 -16.09 1.91 21.68
C PHE A 661 -17.47 1.65 21.10
N ALA A 662 -17.50 1.00 19.94
CA ALA A 662 -18.70 0.44 19.34
C ALA A 662 -19.36 -0.57 20.30
N GLY A 663 -20.69 -0.59 20.41
CA GLY A 663 -21.41 -1.60 21.17
C GLY A 663 -21.40 -2.99 20.50
N ALA A 664 -21.77 -4.02 21.27
CA ALA A 664 -21.88 -5.39 20.74
C ALA A 664 -22.92 -5.49 19.60
N GLU A 665 -24.06 -4.84 19.78
CA GLU A 665 -25.14 -4.76 18.79
C GLU A 665 -24.84 -3.80 17.64
N ASP A 666 -23.85 -2.91 17.81
CA ASP A 666 -23.44 -1.92 16.81
C ASP A 666 -22.23 -2.41 15.98
N GLY A 667 -22.05 -3.72 15.85
CA GLY A 667 -21.01 -4.32 15.01
C GLY A 667 -19.68 -4.63 15.70
N LEU A 668 -19.65 -4.70 17.04
CA LEU A 668 -18.52 -5.23 17.80
C LEU A 668 -18.87 -6.50 18.64
N PRO A 669 -19.38 -7.57 18.03
CA PRO A 669 -19.58 -8.85 18.72
C PRO A 669 -18.27 -9.51 19.15
N ASP A 670 -18.36 -10.55 19.98
CA ASP A 670 -17.20 -11.22 20.60
C ASP A 670 -16.22 -11.80 19.59
N ASP A 671 -16.73 -12.37 18.50
CA ASP A 671 -15.96 -12.94 17.40
C ASP A 671 -15.13 -11.88 16.66
N VAL A 672 -15.66 -10.65 16.52
CA VAL A 672 -14.93 -9.51 15.95
C VAL A 672 -13.77 -9.08 16.85
N ILE A 673 -13.97 -9.05 18.17
CA ILE A 673 -12.89 -8.76 19.13
C ILE A 673 -11.81 -9.83 19.07
N GLU A 674 -12.19 -11.11 19.08
CA GLU A 674 -11.24 -12.23 19.00
C GLU A 674 -10.44 -12.19 17.70
N SER A 675 -11.11 -11.85 16.61
CA SER A 675 -10.49 -11.69 15.30
C SER A 675 -9.53 -10.51 15.24
N TYR A 676 -9.87 -9.39 15.88
CA TYR A 676 -8.98 -8.25 16.03
C TYR A 676 -7.72 -8.62 16.83
N VAL A 677 -7.88 -9.34 17.94
CA VAL A 677 -6.75 -9.80 18.77
C VAL A 677 -5.79 -10.66 17.96
N ARG A 678 -6.28 -11.54 17.08
CA ARG A 678 -5.44 -12.36 16.19
C ARG A 678 -4.58 -11.56 15.21
N THR A 679 -4.96 -10.33 14.88
CA THR A 679 -4.12 -9.43 14.06
C THR A 679 -2.84 -9.00 14.79
N ARG A 680 -2.80 -9.13 16.12
CA ARG A 680 -1.74 -8.64 17.02
C ARG A 680 -1.49 -7.13 16.95
N GLU A 681 -2.33 -6.37 16.25
CA GLU A 681 -2.16 -4.92 16.09
C GLU A 681 -2.17 -4.20 17.45
N GLY A 682 -2.98 -4.65 18.41
CA GLY A 682 -3.08 -4.02 19.73
C GLY A 682 -2.08 -4.51 20.77
N ALA A 683 -1.30 -5.56 20.52
CA ALA A 683 -0.60 -6.31 21.56
C ALA A 683 0.49 -5.51 22.31
N ASP A 684 1.13 -4.54 21.64
CA ASP A 684 2.16 -3.66 22.20
C ASP A 684 1.61 -2.31 22.71
N LYS A 685 0.28 -2.17 22.84
CA LYS A 685 -0.41 -0.89 23.08
C LYS A 685 -1.22 -0.90 24.37
N ALA A 686 -1.24 0.24 25.05
CA ALA A 686 -2.13 0.43 26.19
C ALA A 686 -3.60 0.25 25.77
N GLY A 687 -4.36 -0.53 26.52
CA GLY A 687 -5.74 -0.87 26.16
C GLY A 687 -5.89 -1.92 25.07
N GLY A 688 -4.79 -2.38 24.47
CA GLY A 688 -4.83 -3.42 23.47
C GLY A 688 -5.42 -2.98 22.14
N TYR A 689 -5.38 -1.70 21.74
CA TYR A 689 -5.87 -1.27 20.42
C TYR A 689 -5.04 -0.16 19.77
N ALA A 690 -5.16 -0.01 18.45
CA ALA A 690 -4.53 1.06 17.68
C ALA A 690 -5.54 1.94 16.95
N LEU A 691 -5.52 3.25 17.20
CA LEU A 691 -6.41 4.21 16.51
C LEU A 691 -6.05 4.39 15.02
N GLN A 692 -4.78 4.23 14.64
CA GLN A 692 -4.29 4.42 13.27
C GLN A 692 -4.43 3.18 12.37
N GLY A 693 -5.08 2.13 12.86
CA GLY A 693 -5.21 0.85 12.15
C GLY A 693 -6.62 0.29 12.24
N VAL A 694 -6.76 -1.04 12.19
CA VAL A 694 -8.06 -1.72 12.28
C VAL A 694 -8.79 -1.36 13.55
N GLY A 695 -8.07 -1.19 14.67
CA GLY A 695 -8.69 -0.87 15.95
C GLY A 695 -9.53 0.41 15.87
N GLY A 696 -9.03 1.44 15.19
CA GLY A 696 -9.75 2.69 14.96
C GLY A 696 -10.91 2.59 13.98
N MET A 697 -10.92 1.58 13.12
CA MET A 697 -12.02 1.33 12.17
C MET A 697 -13.10 0.42 12.77
N VAL A 698 -12.77 -0.44 13.73
CA VAL A 698 -13.65 -1.52 14.16
C VAL A 698 -14.10 -1.35 15.60
N LEU A 699 -13.15 -1.00 16.48
CA LEU A 699 -13.41 -0.95 17.90
C LEU A 699 -13.99 0.40 18.31
N ILE A 700 -13.59 1.48 17.62
CA ILE A 700 -13.85 2.85 18.04
C ILE A 700 -15.02 3.45 17.24
N GLU A 701 -15.96 4.05 17.97
CA GLU A 701 -17.07 4.81 17.42
C GLU A 701 -16.71 6.30 17.28
N LYS A 702 -16.16 6.88 18.35
CA LYS A 702 -15.86 8.30 18.43
C LYS A 702 -14.66 8.55 19.32
N VAL A 703 -13.93 9.62 19.03
CA VAL A 703 -12.89 10.17 19.89
C VAL A 703 -13.23 11.62 20.21
N GLU A 704 -13.22 11.98 21.49
CA GLU A 704 -13.39 13.35 21.98
C GLU A 704 -12.11 13.80 22.66
N GLY A 705 -11.35 14.67 21.98
CA GLY A 705 -10.03 15.12 22.39
C GLY A 705 -9.01 14.94 21.26
N SER A 706 -7.73 14.82 21.62
CA SER A 706 -6.64 14.84 20.66
C SER A 706 -6.30 13.44 20.13
N VAL A 707 -6.27 13.28 18.80
CA VAL A 707 -5.99 12.00 18.14
C VAL A 707 -4.54 11.54 18.37
N ASP A 708 -3.59 12.46 18.33
CA ASP A 708 -2.17 12.24 18.63
C ASP A 708 -1.91 11.85 20.09
N ASN A 709 -2.74 12.32 21.03
CA ASN A 709 -2.76 11.85 22.42
C ASN A 709 -3.09 10.35 22.49
N VAL A 710 -4.08 9.88 21.72
CA VAL A 710 -4.43 8.46 21.67
C VAL A 710 -3.34 7.62 21.00
N ILE A 711 -2.64 8.18 20.01
CA ILE A 711 -1.49 7.52 19.36
C ILE A 711 -0.31 7.39 20.34
N GLY A 712 -0.20 8.31 21.29
CA GLY A 712 0.72 8.27 22.42
C GLY A 712 1.71 9.43 22.48
N LEU A 713 1.50 10.53 21.75
CA LEU A 713 2.26 11.77 21.89
C LEU A 713 1.38 12.97 21.50
N PRO A 714 0.80 13.72 22.46
CA PRO A 714 0.10 14.98 22.17
C PRO A 714 1.10 16.03 21.66
N VAL A 715 1.17 16.17 20.34
CA VAL A 715 2.21 16.92 19.63
C VAL A 715 2.19 18.40 19.98
N ARG A 716 0.99 19.00 20.03
CA ARG A 716 0.85 20.42 20.37
C ARG A 716 1.42 20.72 21.76
N LYS A 717 1.05 19.90 22.75
CA LYS A 717 1.54 20.04 24.13
C LYS A 717 3.02 19.73 24.23
N CYS A 718 3.52 18.73 23.51
CA CYS A 718 4.94 18.44 23.41
C CYS A 718 5.76 19.65 22.96
N LEU A 719 5.32 20.36 21.90
CA LEU A 719 6.03 21.54 21.40
C LEU A 719 5.94 22.73 22.38
N GLN A 720 4.80 22.94 23.02
CA GLN A 720 4.65 23.96 24.07
C GLN A 720 5.57 23.71 25.26
N LEU A 721 5.72 22.45 25.69
CA LEU A 721 6.65 22.06 26.74
C LEU A 721 8.11 22.26 26.31
N CYS A 722 8.46 21.89 25.07
CA CYS A 722 9.80 22.17 24.52
C CYS A 722 10.09 23.68 24.53
N GLU A 723 9.14 24.50 24.12
CA GLU A 723 9.28 25.96 24.15
C GLU A 723 9.48 26.48 25.57
N LYS A 724 8.70 25.95 26.53
CA LYS A 724 8.81 26.32 27.95
C LYS A 724 10.18 26.00 28.52
N VAL A 725 10.64 24.75 28.40
CA VAL A 725 11.91 24.35 29.01
C VAL A 725 13.15 24.86 28.27
N VAL A 726 13.02 25.32 27.03
CA VAL A 726 14.15 25.87 26.26
C VAL A 726 14.21 27.40 26.31
N PHE A 727 13.09 28.09 26.09
CA PHE A 727 13.08 29.56 25.93
C PHE A 727 12.52 30.31 27.15
N ARG A 728 11.76 29.65 28.01
CA ARG A 728 11.04 30.26 29.15
C ARG A 728 11.37 29.59 30.48
N GLN A 729 12.65 29.26 30.68
CA GLN A 729 13.12 28.63 31.91
C GLN A 729 12.88 29.58 33.11
N GLY A 730 12.22 29.09 34.16
CA GLY A 730 11.95 29.86 35.38
C GLY A 730 10.68 30.72 35.39
N GLU A 731 9.86 30.69 34.33
CA GLU A 731 8.52 31.31 34.34
C GLU A 731 7.50 30.38 35.06
N GLU A 732 6.81 30.88 36.09
CA GLU A 732 5.72 30.15 36.77
C GLU A 732 4.44 30.10 35.90
N GLU A 733 3.66 29.01 35.98
CA GLU A 733 2.40 28.85 35.22
C GLU A 733 1.32 29.79 35.73
N GLY A 734 1.24 31.00 35.15
CA GLY A 734 0.23 31.95 35.56
C GLY A 734 0.14 33.19 34.69
N GLU A 735 -0.02 33.03 33.37
CA GLU A 735 -0.53 34.08 32.46
C GLU A 735 -0.78 33.47 31.06
N GLU A 736 -1.83 32.66 30.91
CA GLU A 736 -2.40 32.36 29.58
C GLU A 736 -3.17 33.62 29.13
N SER A 737 -2.62 34.38 28.17
CA SER A 737 -3.38 35.38 27.42
C SER A 737 -4.02 34.73 26.19
N ASP A 738 -5.32 34.98 26.04
CA ASP A 738 -6.29 34.39 25.09
C ASP A 738 -5.86 34.31 23.61
#